data_AF-R6E4L9-F1
#
_entry.id   AF-R6E4L9-F1
#
_cell.length_a   1.000
_cell.length_b   1.000
_cell.length_c   1.000
_cell.angle_alpha   90.00
_cell.angle_beta   90.00
_cell.angle_gamma   90.00
#
_symmetry.space_group_name_H-M   'P 1'
#
loop_
_entity.id
_entity.type
_entity.pdbx_description
1 polymer ?
#
loop_
_entity_poly.entity_id
_entity_poly.type
_entity_poly.pdbx_seq_one_letter_code
_entity_poly.pdbx_strand_id
1 'polypeptide(L)'
;MRRQILFLMFAFCCSLWGNAAKGGWREVVNLNREWTYQRGDYPGAERASYDDSRWEHIGLPHSFSIPYFLSSEFYTGYGWYRKTLPLSREDLRKELYLEFDGVFQEAEIYVNGSLAGTHRGGYTGFCVRITPFAQQGDNQVAVRVNNLWRPDLAPRGGEHVFSGGIYRNVRLVKKHPVHIDWYGTWITTPTLAANQGRSSMVRVRTEVVNESGKADSYTLRSKVMDSHGQVLSVQETTQEVNPGQPVTFDQTTEELAGVELWSPAHPQLYTLVSELYQGEELIDQEENTFGFRWFEWTADRGFFLNGEHYYFHGANVHQDQAGWGDAVTEEAMRRDVRMIKEAGFDIIRGSHYPHAPAFAKACDQEGMLFWSETAFWATAGPKVDGSWTASAYPVRAQDIEEFERTAVQQLTDMIRINRNSPSIVVWSVSNEPFFTDDSTLPAVRNLLKKLVDTAHRLDPTRPAAVGGAQRPLGEGRIDLIGDVAGYNGDGANIPDFQQPGIPSVVTEYGSTLADRPGEYIPGWGDLARDEGWKGRPWRSGQIIWCGFDHGSIFGPNMANLGIIDYFRLPKRSWYWYRNEYAHKAPPQWPVEGDPAKLRLEASKTRDIKADGTDDVQLIVTVLDREGHELSNSPQVRMRVVSGPGEFPTGRSIAFAPDSDIRIMDGKAAIAFRSYYAGKTIVEASSPSLGSALLELEFTGAPAYQPGKSWQTESRPYVRYHKGMEREAQQRYGKDSPTFASSSAQGHSAGYAADGDTATWWQPAAEDQRPSLALDMERTLDVTRIQAMFPRRAIGPCVVEVSTDQAQWSKVAEIDHPADQWQLDLERPVRARFVRFSFAAPTASRVPALAEIEVLGTIAY
;
A
#
# COMPACT_ATOMS: atom_id res chain seq x y z
N MET A 1 -29.25 -56.50 42.78
CA MET A 1 -29.27 -55.03 42.97
C MET A 1 -27.96 -54.68 43.66
N ARG A 2 -26.90 -54.24 42.98
CA ARG A 2 -26.72 -53.02 42.16
C ARG A 2 -26.83 -51.72 42.96
N ARG A 3 -25.74 -50.97 42.86
CA ARG A 3 -25.56 -49.51 42.93
C ARG A 3 -25.36 -48.89 44.31
N GLN A 4 -24.39 -47.96 44.29
CA GLN A 4 -24.05 -46.95 45.27
C GLN A 4 -23.15 -47.43 46.42
N ILE A 5 -21.86 -47.12 46.27
CA ILE A 5 -20.92 -46.55 47.26
C ILE A 5 -19.51 -46.89 46.73
N LEU A 6 -19.06 -46.16 45.71
CA LEU A 6 -17.65 -46.02 45.35
C LEU A 6 -17.51 -44.82 44.39
N PHE A 7 -17.78 -43.61 44.90
CA PHE A 7 -17.60 -42.36 44.15
C PHE A 7 -17.17 -41.21 45.08
N LEU A 8 -16.34 -41.53 46.09
CA LEU A 8 -15.93 -40.58 47.13
C LEU A 8 -14.43 -40.62 47.47
N MET A 9 -13.59 -41.18 46.57
CA MET A 9 -12.12 -41.13 46.70
C MET A 9 -11.40 -40.77 45.38
N PHE A 10 -12.04 -40.01 44.49
CA PHE A 10 -11.39 -39.45 43.30
C PHE A 10 -11.75 -37.97 43.06
N ALA A 11 -12.06 -37.24 44.14
CA ALA A 11 -12.48 -35.84 44.10
C ALA A 11 -11.67 -34.93 45.05
N PHE A 12 -10.41 -35.29 45.36
CA PHE A 12 -9.57 -34.49 46.25
C PHE A 12 -8.08 -34.42 45.84
N CYS A 13 -7.81 -34.34 44.53
CA CYS A 13 -6.47 -33.99 44.00
C CYS A 13 -6.48 -33.14 42.71
N CYS A 14 -7.59 -32.51 42.37
CA CYS A 14 -7.68 -31.60 41.21
C CYS A 14 -8.36 -30.29 41.60
N SER A 15 -7.74 -29.52 42.49
CA SER A 15 -8.19 -28.15 42.80
C SER A 15 -7.13 -27.35 43.54
N LEU A 16 -5.90 -27.36 43.01
CA LEU A 16 -4.90 -26.32 43.23
C LEU A 16 -4.05 -26.35 41.96
N TRP A 17 -4.37 -25.49 41.00
CA TRP A 17 -3.51 -24.86 39.98
C TRP A 17 -4.35 -23.71 39.42
N GLY A 18 -4.71 -22.80 40.33
CA GLY A 18 -5.34 -21.53 40.02
C GLY A 18 -4.43 -20.45 40.58
N ASN A 19 -3.90 -19.62 39.67
CA ASN A 19 -3.16 -18.38 39.91
C ASN A 19 -1.81 -18.47 40.63
N ALA A 20 -0.73 -18.61 39.84
CA ALA A 20 0.38 -17.66 39.82
C ALA A 20 1.40 -18.01 38.71
N ALA A 21 1.14 -17.65 37.45
CA ALA A 21 2.22 -17.23 36.57
C ALA A 21 2.31 -15.70 36.72
N LYS A 22 3.00 -15.24 37.76
CA LYS A 22 3.30 -13.82 37.93
C LYS A 22 4.35 -13.46 36.89
N GLY A 23 3.93 -12.67 35.89
CA GLY A 23 4.73 -12.31 34.72
C GLY A 23 6.03 -11.58 35.06
N GLY A 24 7.13 -12.14 34.57
CA GLY A 24 8.47 -11.54 34.59
C GLY A 24 9.09 -11.37 33.21
N TRP A 25 8.49 -11.92 32.14
CA TRP A 25 9.01 -11.84 30.77
C TRP A 25 8.35 -10.70 29.96
N ARG A 26 8.67 -10.61 28.65
CA ARG A 26 8.17 -9.59 27.72
C ARG A 26 6.66 -9.43 27.75
N GLU A 27 6.24 -8.17 27.87
CA GLU A 27 4.84 -7.75 27.85
C GLU A 27 4.61 -6.83 26.65
N VAL A 28 3.66 -7.17 25.80
CA VAL A 28 3.25 -6.36 24.65
C VAL A 28 1.85 -5.82 24.92
N VAL A 29 1.73 -4.51 25.03
CA VAL A 29 0.46 -3.81 25.26
C VAL A 29 0.08 -3.06 23.99
N ASN A 30 -1.04 -3.43 23.38
CA ASN A 30 -1.63 -2.67 22.28
C ASN A 30 -2.05 -1.27 22.78
N LEU A 31 -1.55 -0.21 22.14
CA LEU A 31 -1.82 1.17 22.49
C LEU A 31 -2.84 1.87 21.60
N ASN A 32 -3.51 1.18 20.69
CA ASN A 32 -4.39 1.79 19.70
C ASN A 32 -5.58 2.56 20.28
N ARG A 33 -6.04 2.21 21.47
CA ARG A 33 -7.21 2.86 22.10
C ARG A 33 -6.80 4.18 22.76
N GLU A 34 -7.77 5.07 22.96
CA GLU A 34 -7.65 6.23 23.87
C GLU A 34 -6.51 7.19 23.48
N TRP A 35 -6.52 7.63 22.22
CA TRP A 35 -5.72 8.75 21.73
C TRP A 35 -6.58 9.99 21.59
N THR A 36 -5.95 11.16 21.68
CA THR A 36 -6.50 12.42 21.19
C THR A 36 -5.73 12.86 19.95
N TYR A 37 -6.42 13.49 18.99
CA TYR A 37 -5.86 13.95 17.73
C TYR A 37 -6.31 15.37 17.42
N GLN A 38 -5.39 16.14 16.83
CA GLN A 38 -5.70 17.44 16.28
C GLN A 38 -4.93 17.68 14.97
N ARG A 39 -5.68 18.07 13.92
CA ARG A 39 -5.13 18.47 12.63
C ARG A 39 -4.55 19.88 12.69
N GLY A 40 -3.32 20.04 12.21
CA GLY A 40 -2.54 21.28 12.25
C GLY A 40 -1.25 21.11 13.04
N ASP A 41 -0.44 22.17 13.11
CA ASP A 41 0.78 22.19 13.91
C ASP A 41 0.56 23.06 15.15
N TYR A 42 0.61 22.46 16.35
CA TYR A 42 0.26 23.12 17.60
C TYR A 42 1.50 23.30 18.48
N PRO A 43 2.08 24.51 18.53
CA PRO A 43 3.24 24.77 19.37
C PRO A 43 2.95 24.47 20.85
N GLY A 44 3.87 23.77 21.52
CA GLY A 44 3.72 23.39 22.92
C GLY A 44 3.00 22.07 23.13
N ALA A 45 2.43 21.45 22.09
CA ALA A 45 1.75 20.16 22.18
C ALA A 45 2.67 18.99 22.55
N GLU A 46 4.00 19.18 22.52
CA GLU A 46 4.96 18.24 23.07
C GLU A 46 4.91 18.17 24.60
N ARG A 47 4.51 19.26 25.28
CA ARG A 47 4.60 19.40 26.73
C ARG A 47 3.66 18.44 27.44
N ALA A 48 4.10 17.91 28.58
CA ALA A 48 3.26 17.06 29.42
C ALA A 48 1.99 17.78 29.89
N SER A 49 2.07 19.07 30.21
CA SER A 49 0.94 19.86 30.73
C SER A 49 0.05 20.50 29.66
N TYR A 50 0.23 20.15 28.38
CA TYR A 50 -0.63 20.69 27.31
C TYR A 50 -2.06 20.18 27.48
N ASP A 51 -3.03 21.10 27.38
CA ASP A 51 -4.46 20.78 27.47
C ASP A 51 -5.01 20.36 26.10
N ASP A 52 -5.22 19.06 25.94
CA ASP A 52 -5.81 18.41 24.77
C ASP A 52 -7.27 17.99 25.01
N SER A 53 -7.93 18.49 26.05
CA SER A 53 -9.31 18.11 26.40
C SER A 53 -10.36 18.45 25.33
N ARG A 54 -10.00 19.30 24.35
CA ARG A 54 -10.85 19.68 23.21
C ARG A 54 -10.48 18.98 21.90
N TRP A 55 -9.44 18.14 21.93
CA TRP A 55 -9.00 17.42 20.74
C TRP A 55 -9.94 16.26 20.46
N GLU A 56 -9.93 15.79 19.21
CA GLU A 56 -10.77 14.68 18.80
C GLU A 56 -10.27 13.39 19.47
N HIS A 57 -11.16 12.67 20.16
CA HIS A 57 -10.84 11.34 20.64
C HIS A 57 -10.94 10.33 19.51
N ILE A 58 -9.84 9.61 19.30
CA ILE A 58 -9.68 8.65 18.22
C ILE A 58 -9.14 7.32 18.76
N GLY A 59 -9.24 6.28 17.94
CA GLY A 59 -8.43 5.08 18.08
C GLY A 59 -7.60 4.85 16.82
N LEU A 60 -6.48 4.15 16.99
CA LEU A 60 -5.60 3.75 15.91
C LEU A 60 -6.03 2.40 15.32
N PRO A 61 -5.72 2.13 14.05
CA PRO A 61 -5.05 3.02 13.11
C PRO A 61 -5.89 4.27 12.75
N HIS A 62 -5.22 5.39 12.47
CA HIS A 62 -5.84 6.68 12.12
C HIS A 62 -5.09 7.39 10.99
N SER A 63 -5.84 8.03 10.09
CA SER A 63 -5.34 8.79 8.94
C SER A 63 -5.93 10.20 8.94
N PHE A 64 -5.17 11.19 8.46
CA PHE A 64 -5.62 12.58 8.30
C PHE A 64 -6.82 12.73 7.38
N SER A 65 -7.04 11.76 6.49
CA SER A 65 -8.12 11.79 5.51
C SER A 65 -9.41 11.18 6.01
N ILE A 66 -9.51 10.66 7.24
CA ILE A 66 -10.76 10.03 7.71
C ILE A 66 -11.87 11.08 7.90
N PRO A 67 -13.06 10.92 7.28
CA PRO A 67 -13.42 9.87 6.33
C PRO A 67 -12.96 10.14 4.87
N TYR A 68 -12.49 9.10 4.15
CA TYR A 68 -11.93 9.23 2.79
C TYR A 68 -12.68 8.37 1.73
N PHE A 69 -13.12 8.97 0.62
CA PHE A 69 -13.87 8.30 -0.46
C PHE A 69 -13.33 8.67 -1.85
N LEU A 70 -12.13 8.19 -2.22
CA LEU A 70 -11.50 8.37 -3.54
C LEU A 70 -11.33 9.83 -4.01
N SER A 71 -11.25 10.78 -3.08
CA SER A 71 -10.93 12.17 -3.43
C SER A 71 -9.52 12.23 -4.02
N SER A 72 -9.36 12.95 -5.13
CA SER A 72 -8.04 13.22 -5.74
C SER A 72 -7.18 14.15 -4.90
N GLU A 73 -7.79 14.85 -3.94
CA GLU A 73 -7.13 15.75 -3.01
C GLU A 73 -7.29 15.26 -1.58
N PHE A 74 -6.24 15.49 -0.78
CA PHE A 74 -6.14 15.10 0.61
C PHE A 74 -5.32 16.14 1.40
N TYR A 75 -5.50 16.14 2.72
CA TYR A 75 -4.79 17.08 3.59
C TYR A 75 -3.29 16.80 3.60
N THR A 76 -2.50 17.82 3.27
CA THR A 76 -1.04 17.82 3.42
C THR A 76 -0.64 18.82 4.49
N GLY A 77 0.02 18.36 5.56
CA GLY A 77 0.41 19.22 6.67
C GLY A 77 0.75 18.42 7.91
N TYR A 78 0.53 19.04 9.06
CA TYR A 78 0.86 18.47 10.36
C TYR A 78 -0.38 17.91 11.05
N GLY A 79 -0.18 16.92 11.92
CA GLY A 79 -1.16 16.43 12.87
C GLY A 79 -0.47 15.99 14.15
N TRP A 80 -1.14 16.20 15.28
CA TRP A 80 -0.65 15.82 16.59
C TRP A 80 -1.51 14.75 17.21
N TYR A 81 -0.87 13.76 17.82
CA TYR A 81 -1.50 12.68 18.56
C TYR A 81 -1.00 12.71 20.00
N ARG A 82 -1.89 12.54 20.98
CA ARG A 82 -1.51 12.48 22.38
C ARG A 82 -2.18 11.31 23.10
N LYS A 83 -1.44 10.73 24.05
CA LYS A 83 -1.90 9.60 24.86
C LYS A 83 -1.28 9.66 26.25
N THR A 84 -2.13 9.46 27.25
CA THR A 84 -1.66 9.19 28.62
C THR A 84 -1.35 7.70 28.78
N LEU A 85 -0.17 7.40 29.30
CA LEU A 85 0.33 6.05 29.56
C LEU A 85 0.60 5.87 31.06
N PRO A 86 -0.21 5.07 31.77
CA PRO A 86 0.06 4.76 33.17
C PRO A 86 1.18 3.71 33.29
N LEU A 87 2.23 4.03 34.05
CA LEU A 87 3.35 3.13 34.33
C LEU A 87 3.49 2.90 35.83
N SER A 88 3.57 1.64 36.23
CA SER A 88 3.82 1.24 37.61
C SER A 88 5.30 1.37 37.96
N ARG A 89 5.63 1.33 39.26
CA ARG A 89 7.03 1.27 39.72
C ARG A 89 7.77 0.03 39.21
N GLU A 90 7.05 -1.06 38.94
CA GLU A 90 7.63 -2.29 38.41
C GLU A 90 7.95 -2.15 36.91
N ASP A 91 7.12 -1.44 36.15
CA ASP A 91 7.41 -1.16 34.74
C ASP A 91 8.71 -0.36 34.56
N LEU A 92 9.03 0.54 35.49
CA LEU A 92 10.27 1.33 35.46
C LEU A 92 11.54 0.52 35.75
N ARG A 93 11.42 -0.76 36.11
CA ARG A 93 12.56 -1.69 36.21
C ARG A 93 12.85 -2.42 34.90
N LYS A 94 11.96 -2.28 33.93
CA LYS A 94 12.05 -2.88 32.59
C LYS A 94 12.60 -1.87 31.59
N GLU A 95 13.01 -2.37 30.44
CA GLU A 95 13.21 -1.56 29.24
C GLU A 95 11.88 -1.38 28.51
N LEU A 96 11.54 -0.13 28.22
CA LEU A 96 10.26 0.29 27.66
C LEU A 96 10.46 0.82 26.24
N TYR A 97 9.71 0.28 25.30
CA TYR A 97 9.75 0.66 23.88
C TYR A 97 8.37 1.00 23.36
N LEU A 98 8.28 2.02 22.51
CA LEU A 98 7.12 2.23 21.63
C LEU A 98 7.46 1.66 20.26
N GLU A 99 6.69 0.67 19.82
CA GLU A 99 6.81 0.05 18.51
C GLU A 99 5.66 0.52 17.61
N PHE A 100 6.00 1.13 16.48
CA PHE A 100 5.07 1.62 15.46
C PHE A 100 5.17 0.72 14.23
N ASP A 101 4.05 0.25 13.69
CA ASP A 101 4.04 -0.53 12.43
C ASP A 101 4.16 0.33 11.17
N GLY A 102 3.94 1.65 11.30
CA GLY A 102 4.06 2.63 10.22
C GLY A 102 3.38 3.95 10.55
N VAL A 103 4.01 5.05 10.18
CA VAL A 103 3.52 6.42 10.34
C VAL A 103 3.88 7.21 9.10
N PHE A 104 2.89 7.81 8.43
CA PHE A 104 3.12 8.54 7.18
C PHE A 104 3.27 10.06 7.44
N GLN A 105 4.43 10.69 7.19
CA GLN A 105 5.72 10.07 6.84
C GLN A 105 6.93 10.58 7.63
N GLU A 106 6.83 11.71 8.32
CA GLU A 106 7.83 12.13 9.31
C GLU A 106 7.16 12.20 10.68
N ALA A 107 7.78 11.57 11.67
CA ALA A 107 7.26 11.48 13.03
C ALA A 107 8.30 11.95 14.05
N GLU A 108 7.87 12.78 15.00
CA GLU A 108 8.63 13.18 16.19
C GLU A 108 7.88 12.65 17.43
N ILE A 109 8.54 11.84 18.25
CA ILE A 109 7.95 11.15 19.40
C ILE A 109 8.46 11.79 20.67
N TYR A 110 7.54 12.29 21.49
CA TYR A 110 7.84 12.93 22.77
C TYR A 110 7.25 12.12 23.92
N VAL A 111 8.00 12.05 25.02
CA VAL A 111 7.53 11.49 26.29
C VAL A 111 7.81 12.52 27.38
N ASN A 112 6.76 12.94 28.08
CA ASN A 112 6.80 13.94 29.14
C ASN A 112 7.49 15.26 28.70
N GLY A 113 7.29 15.71 27.45
CA GLY A 113 7.92 16.92 26.91
C GLY A 113 9.31 16.75 26.33
N SER A 114 9.93 15.57 26.48
CA SER A 114 11.28 15.29 25.95
C SER A 114 11.18 14.52 24.64
N LEU A 115 11.98 14.91 23.63
CA LEU A 115 12.07 14.19 22.36
C LEU A 115 12.75 12.83 22.59
N ALA A 116 11.99 11.76 22.43
CA ALA A 116 12.44 10.38 22.62
C ALA A 116 12.96 9.74 21.34
N GLY A 117 12.45 10.14 20.17
CA GLY A 117 12.91 9.63 18.89
C GLY A 117 12.24 10.31 17.69
N THR A 118 12.78 10.05 16.50
CA THR A 118 12.22 10.49 15.23
C THR A 118 12.21 9.36 14.21
N HIS A 119 11.33 9.45 13.22
CA HIS A 119 11.28 8.53 12.08
C HIS A 119 11.03 9.30 10.79
N ARG A 120 11.69 8.89 9.71
CA ARG A 120 11.50 9.42 8.34
C ARG A 120 11.28 8.25 7.39
N GLY A 121 10.15 8.27 6.67
CA GLY A 121 9.69 7.18 5.82
C GLY A 121 8.29 6.75 6.24
N GLY A 122 7.44 6.49 5.26
CA GLY A 122 6.00 6.34 5.50
C GLY A 122 5.51 4.92 5.77
N TYR A 123 6.26 3.90 5.34
CA TYR A 123 5.72 2.54 5.15
C TYR A 123 6.38 1.46 6.00
N THR A 124 7.50 1.74 6.65
CA THR A 124 8.18 0.77 7.51
C THR A 124 7.89 1.05 8.97
N GLY A 125 7.90 -0.02 9.76
CA GLY A 125 7.81 0.11 11.21
C GLY A 125 9.11 0.64 11.81
N PHE A 126 9.04 1.14 13.04
CA PHE A 126 10.19 1.58 13.82
C PHE A 126 9.94 1.43 15.32
N CYS A 127 11.02 1.42 16.10
CA CYS A 127 10.99 1.22 17.54
C CYS A 127 11.73 2.36 18.26
N VAL A 128 11.10 2.94 19.29
CA VAL A 128 11.66 4.05 20.09
C VAL A 128 11.80 3.62 21.54
N ARG A 129 13.03 3.65 22.07
CA ARG A 129 13.29 3.41 23.49
C ARG A 129 12.84 4.59 24.33
N ILE A 130 11.89 4.38 25.25
CA ILE A 130 11.31 5.44 26.08
C ILE A 130 11.71 5.38 27.56
N THR A 131 12.42 4.33 28.00
CA THR A 131 12.88 4.15 29.39
C THR A 131 13.50 5.41 30.01
N PRO A 132 14.39 6.16 29.33
CA PRO A 132 15.03 7.35 29.92
C PRO A 132 14.07 8.51 30.21
N PHE A 133 12.87 8.51 29.63
CA PHE A 133 11.89 9.59 29.71
C PHE A 133 10.66 9.23 30.57
N ALA A 134 10.56 7.96 30.96
CA ALA A 134 9.45 7.42 31.71
C ALA A 134 9.52 7.76 33.21
N GLN A 135 8.36 7.97 33.82
CA GLN A 135 8.19 8.23 35.26
C GLN A 135 7.08 7.36 35.85
N GLN A 136 7.01 7.29 37.18
CA GLN A 136 5.95 6.52 37.85
C GLN A 136 4.63 7.27 37.75
N GLY A 137 3.54 6.53 37.49
CA GLY A 137 2.21 7.09 37.30
C GLY A 137 1.97 7.47 35.84
N ASP A 138 1.30 8.59 35.62
CA ASP A 138 0.92 9.02 34.28
C ASP A 138 2.11 9.61 33.52
N ASN A 139 2.28 9.15 32.28
CA ASN A 139 3.24 9.65 31.31
C ASN A 139 2.49 10.18 30.09
N GLN A 140 2.90 11.33 29.57
CA GLN A 140 2.28 11.91 28.37
C GLN A 140 3.14 11.59 27.15
N VAL A 141 2.59 10.78 26.25
CA VAL A 141 3.15 10.54 24.92
C VAL A 141 2.51 11.53 23.96
N ALA A 142 3.34 12.27 23.22
CA ALA A 142 2.89 13.12 22.12
C ALA A 142 3.64 12.75 20.84
N VAL A 143 2.93 12.67 19.72
CA VAL A 143 3.51 12.34 18.42
C VAL A 143 3.10 13.43 17.43
N ARG A 144 4.09 14.15 16.90
CA ARG A 144 3.89 15.11 15.82
C ARG A 144 4.20 14.41 14.51
N VAL A 145 3.23 14.42 13.60
CA VAL A 145 3.31 13.72 12.31
C VAL A 145 3.10 14.72 11.19
N ASN A 146 3.83 14.59 10.09
CA ASN A 146 3.53 15.33 8.87
C ASN A 146 3.71 14.48 7.60
N ASN A 147 2.93 14.81 6.56
CA ASN A 147 3.01 14.22 5.22
C ASN A 147 3.45 15.24 4.17
N LEU A 148 4.28 16.21 4.55
CA LEU A 148 4.84 17.17 3.61
C LEU A 148 5.79 16.43 2.65
N TRP A 149 5.73 16.82 1.38
CA TRP A 149 6.64 16.28 0.38
C TRP A 149 8.09 16.67 0.68
N ARG A 150 9.00 15.73 0.44
CA ARG A 150 10.44 15.86 0.71
C ARG A 150 11.22 15.35 -0.50
N PRO A 151 12.15 16.16 -1.08
CA PRO A 151 12.97 15.71 -2.21
C PRO A 151 13.99 14.64 -1.80
N ASP A 152 14.36 14.59 -0.53
CA ASP A 152 15.39 13.74 0.06
C ASP A 152 14.84 12.43 0.66
N LEU A 153 13.57 12.09 0.42
CA LEU A 153 12.89 10.94 1.05
C LEU A 153 12.15 10.08 0.03
N ALA A 154 12.30 8.77 0.15
CA ALA A 154 11.57 7.80 -0.68
C ALA A 154 10.21 7.42 -0.03
N PRO A 155 9.12 7.24 -0.81
CA PRO A 155 9.03 7.53 -2.25
C PRO A 155 8.93 9.03 -2.50
N ARG A 156 9.46 9.50 -3.63
CA ARG A 156 9.38 10.92 -4.03
C ARG A 156 8.05 11.28 -4.68
N GLY A 157 7.24 10.30 -5.06
CA GLY A 157 6.00 10.53 -5.77
C GLY A 157 5.30 9.22 -6.13
N GLY A 158 4.09 9.35 -6.64
CA GLY A 158 3.22 8.26 -7.08
C GLY A 158 1.82 8.75 -7.41
N GLU A 159 1.06 7.96 -8.14
CA GLU A 159 -0.33 8.27 -8.48
C GLU A 159 -1.32 8.02 -7.34
N HIS A 160 -0.97 7.22 -6.34
CA HIS A 160 -1.84 6.94 -5.20
C HIS A 160 -1.82 8.08 -4.16
N VAL A 161 -2.72 8.01 -3.17
CA VAL A 161 -2.84 9.03 -2.13
C VAL A 161 -1.81 8.85 -1.01
N PHE A 162 -1.17 9.95 -0.61
CA PHE A 162 -0.15 10.01 0.45
C PHE A 162 -0.71 10.66 1.71
N SER A 163 -1.80 10.11 2.24
CA SER A 163 -2.41 10.67 3.46
C SER A 163 -1.49 10.43 4.67
N GLY A 164 -1.42 11.43 5.55
CA GLY A 164 -0.62 11.33 6.77
C GLY A 164 -1.32 10.61 7.91
N GLY A 165 -0.57 10.27 8.96
CA GLY A 165 -1.11 9.79 10.24
C GLY A 165 -0.42 8.57 10.80
N ILE A 166 -0.87 8.14 11.98
CA ILE A 166 -0.46 6.88 12.62
C ILE A 166 -1.43 5.80 12.12
N TYR A 167 -1.26 5.42 10.86
CA TYR A 167 -2.21 4.60 10.11
C TYR A 167 -2.00 3.10 10.31
N ARG A 168 -1.04 2.69 11.15
CA ARG A 168 -0.86 1.30 11.59
C ARG A 168 -0.73 1.23 13.11
N ASN A 169 -0.66 0.02 13.66
CA ASN A 169 -0.70 -0.22 15.10
C ASN A 169 0.49 0.39 15.86
N VAL A 170 0.25 0.69 17.13
CA VAL A 170 1.27 1.07 18.11
C VAL A 170 1.21 0.14 19.31
N ARG A 171 2.38 -0.29 19.81
CA ARG A 171 2.49 -1.08 21.05
C ARG A 171 3.47 -0.45 22.04
N LEU A 172 3.19 -0.60 23.33
CA LEU A 172 4.20 -0.52 24.37
C LEU A 172 4.76 -1.93 24.57
N VAL A 173 6.06 -2.09 24.40
CA VAL A 173 6.75 -3.34 24.67
C VAL A 173 7.66 -3.17 25.88
N LYS A 174 7.42 -3.97 26.91
CA LYS A 174 8.18 -3.96 28.17
C LYS A 174 9.05 -5.21 28.20
N LYS A 175 10.36 -5.03 28.21
CA LYS A 175 11.35 -6.10 28.13
C LYS A 175 12.24 -6.10 29.36
N HIS A 176 12.81 -7.25 29.70
CA HIS A 176 13.91 -7.28 30.66
C HIS A 176 15.12 -6.45 30.12
N PRO A 177 15.98 -5.84 30.96
CA PRO A 177 17.15 -5.11 30.48
C PRO A 177 18.10 -5.91 29.59
N VAL A 178 18.07 -7.24 29.69
CA VAL A 178 18.63 -8.15 28.69
C VAL A 178 17.51 -8.89 28.01
N HIS A 179 17.41 -8.76 26.68
CA HIS A 179 16.26 -9.22 25.90
C HIS A 179 16.62 -9.53 24.45
N ILE A 180 15.75 -10.28 23.77
CA ILE A 180 15.82 -10.52 22.33
C ILE A 180 15.47 -9.22 21.58
N ASP A 181 16.31 -8.81 20.62
CA ASP A 181 16.13 -7.56 19.89
C ASP A 181 14.84 -7.53 19.04
N TRP A 182 14.41 -6.34 18.66
CA TRP A 182 13.27 -6.16 17.75
C TRP A 182 13.58 -6.73 16.37
N TYR A 183 12.77 -7.70 15.93
CA TYR A 183 13.02 -8.53 14.75
C TYR A 183 14.41 -9.21 14.74
N GLY A 184 14.97 -9.48 15.93
CA GLY A 184 16.28 -10.08 16.12
C GLY A 184 16.39 -11.54 15.68
N THR A 185 15.26 -12.19 15.37
CA THR A 185 15.19 -13.62 15.04
C THR A 185 15.17 -13.87 13.53
N TRP A 186 16.04 -14.75 13.03
CA TRP A 186 16.09 -15.21 11.65
C TRP A 186 16.06 -16.73 11.56
N ILE A 187 15.10 -17.27 10.81
CA ILE A 187 14.84 -18.70 10.70
C ILE A 187 15.09 -19.13 9.25
N THR A 188 15.88 -20.19 9.07
CA THR A 188 16.16 -20.78 7.75
C THR A 188 16.11 -22.30 7.80
N THR A 189 15.82 -22.93 6.66
CA THR A 189 15.69 -24.39 6.51
C THR A 189 16.67 -24.90 5.44
N PRO A 190 18.00 -24.89 5.74
CA PRO A 190 19.04 -24.95 4.71
C PRO A 190 19.14 -26.28 3.96
N THR A 191 18.65 -27.38 4.53
CA THR A 191 18.77 -28.72 3.93
C THR A 191 17.49 -29.19 3.23
N LEU A 192 16.38 -28.44 3.34
CA LEU A 192 15.06 -28.82 2.83
C LEU A 192 15.06 -29.16 1.34
N ALA A 193 15.68 -28.30 0.51
CA ALA A 193 15.73 -28.50 -0.93
C ALA A 193 16.56 -29.74 -1.31
N ALA A 194 17.71 -29.93 -0.67
CA ALA A 194 18.58 -31.09 -0.90
C ALA A 194 17.90 -32.42 -0.51
N ASN A 195 17.04 -32.38 0.52
CA ASN A 195 16.25 -33.51 0.99
C ASN A 195 14.90 -33.67 0.29
N GLN A 196 14.64 -32.88 -0.77
CA GLN A 196 13.39 -32.92 -1.55
C GLN A 196 12.13 -32.80 -0.66
N GLY A 197 12.18 -31.94 0.35
CA GLY A 197 11.04 -31.66 1.22
C GLY A 197 10.72 -32.73 2.27
N ARG A 198 11.49 -33.84 2.34
CA ARG A 198 11.20 -34.94 3.28
C ARG A 198 11.65 -34.65 4.71
N SER A 199 12.69 -33.83 4.84
CA SER A 199 13.25 -33.40 6.12
C SER A 199 14.02 -32.10 5.98
N SER A 200 14.20 -31.37 7.08
CA SER A 200 15.15 -30.25 7.12
C SER A 200 15.67 -30.02 8.54
N MET A 201 16.90 -29.54 8.63
CA MET A 201 17.37 -28.79 9.79
C MET A 201 16.68 -27.43 9.84
N VAL A 202 16.48 -26.88 11.03
CA VAL A 202 16.06 -25.49 11.26
C VAL A 202 17.23 -24.75 11.89
N ARG A 203 17.76 -23.74 11.20
CA ARG A 203 18.80 -22.84 11.72
C ARG A 203 18.16 -21.54 12.17
N VAL A 204 18.46 -21.14 13.40
CA VAL A 204 17.92 -19.98 14.08
C VAL A 204 19.08 -19.08 14.49
N ARG A 205 19.07 -17.83 14.03
CA ARG A 205 19.93 -16.77 14.56
C ARG A 205 19.09 -15.79 15.35
N THR A 206 19.41 -15.58 16.62
CA THR A 206 18.67 -14.69 17.53
C THR A 206 19.62 -13.65 18.11
N GLU A 207 19.34 -12.38 17.86
CA GLU A 207 20.07 -11.24 18.41
C GLU A 207 19.55 -10.91 19.82
N VAL A 208 20.46 -10.84 20.80
CA VAL A 208 20.16 -10.49 22.20
C VAL A 208 20.91 -9.20 22.55
N VAL A 209 20.18 -8.23 23.09
CA VAL A 209 20.68 -6.92 23.55
C VAL A 209 20.80 -6.92 25.06
N ASN A 210 21.84 -6.25 25.58
CA ASN A 210 22.08 -6.08 27.01
C ASN A 210 22.24 -4.59 27.37
N GLU A 211 21.18 -4.03 27.96
CA GLU A 211 21.10 -2.66 28.50
C GLU A 211 21.37 -2.59 30.02
N SER A 212 21.72 -3.70 30.67
CA SER A 212 21.92 -3.76 32.13
C SER A 212 23.23 -3.11 32.61
N GLY A 213 24.16 -2.85 31.67
CA GLY A 213 25.50 -2.32 31.96
C GLY A 213 26.48 -3.34 32.56
N LYS A 214 26.11 -4.63 32.65
CA LYS A 214 26.96 -5.70 33.17
C LYS A 214 26.97 -6.90 32.24
N ALA A 215 28.15 -7.44 31.98
CA ALA A 215 28.30 -8.72 31.29
C ALA A 215 27.84 -9.86 32.21
N ASP A 216 27.11 -10.81 31.67
CA ASP A 216 26.69 -12.03 32.37
C ASP A 216 26.43 -13.16 31.36
N SER A 217 26.26 -14.38 31.87
CA SER A 217 25.96 -15.57 31.08
C SER A 217 24.46 -15.78 30.95
N TYR A 218 23.98 -15.93 29.72
CA TYR A 218 22.58 -16.15 29.40
C TYR A 218 22.40 -17.40 28.54
N THR A 219 21.30 -18.12 28.75
CA THR A 219 20.96 -19.31 27.98
C THR A 219 19.76 -19.02 27.08
N LEU A 220 19.95 -19.16 25.77
CA LEU A 220 18.85 -19.15 24.81
C LEU A 220 18.37 -20.58 24.57
N ARG A 221 17.09 -20.82 24.83
CA ARG A 221 16.39 -22.05 24.45
C ARG A 221 15.43 -21.77 23.29
N SER A 222 15.63 -22.49 22.18
CA SER A 222 14.79 -22.39 20.98
C SER A 222 13.97 -23.67 20.81
N LYS A 223 12.64 -23.55 20.78
CA LYS A 223 11.70 -24.66 20.58
C LYS A 223 11.02 -24.54 19.23
N VAL A 224 11.16 -25.54 18.37
CA VAL A 224 10.38 -25.64 17.12
C VAL A 224 9.11 -26.43 17.42
N MET A 225 7.96 -25.86 17.09
CA MET A 225 6.64 -26.42 17.35
C MET A 225 5.82 -26.50 16.06
N ASP A 226 5.03 -27.57 15.93
CA ASP A 226 4.06 -27.71 14.85
C ASP A 226 2.77 -26.91 15.09
N SER A 227 1.85 -26.97 14.12
CA SER A 227 0.53 -26.32 14.19
C SER A 227 -0.39 -26.84 15.30
N HIS A 228 -0.07 -27.99 15.91
CA HIS A 228 -0.81 -28.58 17.03
C HIS A 228 -0.17 -28.25 18.39
N GLY A 229 0.93 -27.51 18.40
CA GLY A 229 1.69 -27.16 19.58
C GLY A 229 2.58 -28.30 20.11
N GLN A 230 2.85 -29.33 19.30
CA GLN A 230 3.84 -30.35 19.63
C GLN A 230 5.24 -29.81 19.41
N VAL A 231 6.11 -29.96 20.42
CA VAL A 231 7.54 -29.61 20.32
C VAL A 231 8.26 -30.67 19.50
N LEU A 232 8.82 -30.26 18.36
CA LEU A 232 9.58 -31.11 17.44
C LEU A 232 11.09 -31.12 17.74
N SER A 233 11.63 -30.01 18.25
CA SER A 233 13.03 -29.90 18.66
C SER A 233 13.21 -28.82 19.71
N VAL A 234 14.21 -29.01 20.56
CA VAL A 234 14.69 -28.03 21.54
C VAL A 234 16.20 -27.88 21.38
N GLN A 235 16.67 -26.64 21.24
CA GLN A 235 18.10 -26.31 21.23
C GLN A 235 18.40 -25.35 22.38
N GLU A 236 19.51 -25.58 23.08
CA GLU A 236 19.96 -24.72 24.18
C GLU A 236 21.40 -24.28 23.94
N THR A 237 21.70 -23.01 24.18
CA THR A 237 23.05 -22.49 24.08
C THR A 237 23.24 -21.41 25.11
N THR A 238 24.34 -21.51 25.86
CA THR A 238 24.74 -20.53 26.86
C THR A 238 25.90 -19.70 26.33
N GLN A 239 25.79 -18.38 26.37
CA GLN A 239 26.86 -17.45 25.97
C GLN A 239 26.94 -16.28 26.94
N GLU A 240 28.12 -15.65 26.99
CA GLU A 240 28.27 -14.36 27.67
C GLU A 240 27.69 -13.26 26.77
N VAL A 241 26.81 -12.43 27.34
CA VAL A 241 26.23 -11.27 26.64
C VAL A 241 26.79 -10.01 27.26
N ASN A 242 27.69 -9.35 26.52
CA ASN A 242 28.31 -8.10 26.94
C ASN A 242 27.36 -6.91 26.70
N PRO A 243 27.42 -5.85 27.52
CA PRO A 243 26.66 -4.63 27.26
C PRO A 243 27.15 -3.95 25.96
N GLY A 244 26.25 -3.31 25.23
CA GLY A 244 26.56 -2.61 23.98
C GLY A 244 25.95 -3.28 22.74
N GLN A 245 26.80 -3.77 21.83
CA GLN A 245 26.33 -4.35 20.57
C GLN A 245 25.57 -5.66 20.79
N PRO A 246 24.54 -5.97 19.98
CA PRO A 246 23.80 -7.23 20.07
C PRO A 246 24.73 -8.44 19.92
N VAL A 247 24.49 -9.49 20.71
CA VAL A 247 25.16 -10.80 20.58
C VAL A 247 24.23 -11.76 19.86
N THR A 248 24.72 -12.43 18.81
CA THR A 248 23.94 -13.41 18.06
C THR A 248 24.15 -14.83 18.59
N PHE A 249 23.07 -15.46 19.05
CA PHE A 249 23.01 -16.90 19.27
C PHE A 249 22.69 -17.59 17.93
N ASP A 250 23.52 -18.54 17.50
CA ASP A 250 23.34 -19.30 16.25
C ASP A 250 23.15 -20.78 16.59
N GLN A 251 21.91 -21.25 16.46
CA GLN A 251 21.47 -22.59 16.84
C GLN A 251 20.98 -23.33 15.60
N THR A 252 21.21 -24.63 15.54
CA THR A 252 20.66 -25.47 14.46
C THR A 252 20.14 -26.78 15.04
N THR A 253 18.94 -27.20 14.63
CA THR A 253 18.35 -28.47 15.05
C THR A 253 19.00 -29.66 14.37
N GLU A 254 18.72 -30.87 14.86
CA GLU A 254 18.83 -32.08 14.05
C GLU A 254 17.85 -32.04 12.86
N GLU A 255 18.00 -32.98 11.92
CA GLU A 255 17.07 -33.15 10.80
C GLU A 255 15.67 -33.53 11.30
N LEU A 256 14.69 -32.66 11.06
CA LEU A 256 13.28 -32.94 11.36
C LEU A 256 12.67 -33.69 10.19
N ALA A 257 12.31 -34.97 10.38
CA ALA A 257 11.68 -35.80 9.36
C ALA A 257 10.16 -35.61 9.31
N GLY A 258 9.57 -35.78 8.11
CA GLY A 258 8.12 -35.73 7.95
C GLY A 258 7.54 -34.32 8.12
N VAL A 259 8.33 -33.28 7.81
CA VAL A 259 7.83 -31.90 7.81
C VAL A 259 6.75 -31.73 6.75
N GLU A 260 5.71 -30.99 7.09
CA GLU A 260 4.67 -30.59 6.17
C GLU A 260 5.08 -29.26 5.50
N LEU A 261 4.94 -29.20 4.19
CA LEU A 261 5.41 -28.07 3.40
C LEU A 261 4.35 -26.97 3.32
N TRP A 262 4.82 -25.73 3.37
CA TRP A 262 4.00 -24.57 3.06
C TRP A 262 3.84 -24.41 1.54
N SER A 263 2.62 -24.17 1.09
CA SER A 263 2.27 -23.80 -0.29
C SER A 263 0.95 -23.02 -0.31
N PRO A 264 0.59 -22.37 -1.43
CA PRO A 264 -0.71 -21.73 -1.57
C PRO A 264 -1.93 -22.64 -1.33
N ALA A 265 -1.81 -23.95 -1.57
CA ALA A 265 -2.87 -24.91 -1.33
C ALA A 265 -2.85 -25.50 0.10
N HIS A 266 -1.66 -25.58 0.70
CA HIS A 266 -1.40 -26.13 2.02
C HIS A 266 -0.51 -25.17 2.82
N PRO A 267 -1.07 -24.09 3.42
CA PRO A 267 -0.30 -23.07 4.11
C PRO A 267 0.13 -23.51 5.51
N GLN A 268 0.91 -24.60 5.60
CA GLN A 268 1.35 -25.14 6.87
C GLN A 268 2.35 -24.21 7.55
N LEU A 269 2.08 -23.86 8.81
CA LEU A 269 2.89 -22.96 9.62
C LEU A 269 3.40 -23.65 10.88
N TYR A 270 4.62 -23.27 11.27
CA TYR A 270 5.31 -23.71 12.46
C TYR A 270 5.63 -22.51 13.34
N THR A 271 5.83 -22.75 14.63
CA THR A 271 6.19 -21.72 15.60
C THR A 271 7.57 -22.01 16.17
N LEU A 272 8.43 -21.00 16.12
CA LEU A 272 9.65 -20.96 16.93
C LEU A 272 9.35 -20.19 18.21
N VAL A 273 9.55 -20.81 19.36
CA VAL A 273 9.52 -20.14 20.67
C VAL A 273 10.96 -19.96 21.15
N SER A 274 11.40 -18.71 21.27
CA SER A 274 12.72 -18.33 21.78
C SER A 274 12.59 -17.89 23.23
N GLU A 275 13.19 -18.63 24.16
CA GLU A 275 13.16 -18.38 25.60
C GLU A 275 14.56 -18.01 26.09
N LEU A 276 14.73 -16.82 26.66
CA LEU A 276 16.01 -16.33 27.19
C LEU A 276 16.04 -16.45 28.71
N TYR A 277 17.07 -17.10 29.24
CA TYR A 277 17.24 -17.37 30.66
C TYR A 277 18.49 -16.70 31.25
N GLN A 278 18.35 -16.21 32.48
CA GLN A 278 19.47 -15.88 33.37
C GLN A 278 19.51 -16.90 34.51
N GLY A 279 20.49 -17.81 34.50
CA GLY A 279 20.45 -18.99 35.36
C GLY A 279 19.20 -19.86 35.06
N GLU A 280 18.33 -20.05 36.04
CA GLU A 280 17.07 -20.79 35.89
C GLU A 280 15.84 -19.88 35.63
N GLU A 281 16.01 -18.55 35.67
CA GLU A 281 14.93 -17.58 35.52
C GLU A 281 14.69 -17.23 34.05
N LEU A 282 13.46 -17.39 33.57
CA LEU A 282 13.01 -16.93 32.25
C LEU A 282 12.81 -15.42 32.27
N ILE A 283 13.61 -14.68 31.49
CA ILE A 283 13.62 -13.21 31.47
C ILE A 283 13.03 -12.60 30.20
N ASP A 284 13.05 -13.32 29.08
CA ASP A 284 12.41 -12.87 27.84
C ASP A 284 11.88 -14.06 27.03
N GLN A 285 10.82 -13.82 26.27
CA GLN A 285 10.24 -14.81 25.35
C GLN A 285 9.69 -14.10 24.12
N GLU A 286 9.96 -14.66 22.94
CA GLU A 286 9.37 -14.26 21.66
C GLU A 286 8.87 -15.50 20.90
N GLU A 287 7.80 -15.32 20.13
CA GLU A 287 7.30 -16.31 19.18
C GLU A 287 7.40 -15.77 17.76
N ASN A 288 7.95 -16.57 16.86
CA ASN A 288 8.01 -16.26 15.43
C ASN A 288 7.39 -17.40 14.63
N THR A 289 6.58 -17.05 13.65
CA THR A 289 5.99 -18.02 12.71
C THR A 289 6.90 -18.20 11.49
N PHE A 290 7.00 -19.42 10.98
CA PHE A 290 7.69 -19.74 9.73
C PHE A 290 7.03 -20.94 9.04
N GLY A 291 7.50 -21.31 7.84
CA GLY A 291 7.02 -22.50 7.13
C GLY A 291 8.13 -23.16 6.31
N PHE A 292 8.07 -24.49 6.15
CA PHE A 292 9.01 -25.24 5.32
C PHE A 292 8.60 -25.14 3.87
N ARG A 293 9.38 -24.42 3.06
CA ARG A 293 9.24 -24.42 1.60
C ARG A 293 10.54 -24.03 0.94
N TRP A 294 10.75 -24.49 -0.28
CA TRP A 294 11.85 -24.03 -1.12
C TRP A 294 11.33 -23.76 -2.51
N PHE A 295 12.06 -22.94 -3.26
CA PHE A 295 11.73 -22.67 -4.64
C PHE A 295 12.99 -22.59 -5.49
N GLU A 296 12.81 -22.87 -6.77
CA GLU A 296 13.80 -22.67 -7.81
C GLU A 296 13.20 -21.73 -8.85
N TRP A 297 13.97 -20.74 -9.30
CA TRP A 297 13.52 -19.78 -10.28
C TRP A 297 14.53 -19.70 -11.41
N THR A 298 14.10 -20.00 -12.64
CA THR A 298 14.99 -20.16 -13.78
C THR A 298 14.53 -19.32 -14.97
N ALA A 299 15.50 -18.92 -15.80
CA ALA A 299 15.24 -18.12 -16.99
C ALA A 299 14.50 -18.89 -18.10
N ASP A 300 14.64 -20.21 -18.13
CA ASP A 300 14.19 -21.08 -19.22
C ASP A 300 12.97 -21.94 -18.87
N ARG A 301 12.74 -22.22 -17.57
CA ARG A 301 11.65 -23.07 -17.10
C ARG A 301 10.70 -22.39 -16.10
N GLY A 302 10.88 -21.11 -15.81
CA GLY A 302 9.99 -20.38 -14.91
C GLY A 302 10.22 -20.72 -13.43
N PHE A 303 9.14 -20.75 -12.65
CA PHE A 303 9.17 -20.88 -11.18
C PHE A 303 8.75 -22.28 -10.74
N PHE A 304 9.45 -22.81 -9.74
CA PHE A 304 9.16 -24.09 -9.12
C PHE A 304 8.99 -23.89 -7.62
N LEU A 305 7.91 -24.42 -7.04
CA LEU A 305 7.68 -24.43 -5.61
C LEU A 305 7.67 -25.88 -5.13
N ASN A 306 8.48 -26.17 -4.12
CA ASN A 306 8.58 -27.51 -3.53
C ASN A 306 8.91 -28.62 -4.57
N GLY A 307 9.70 -28.27 -5.59
CA GLY A 307 10.15 -29.18 -6.64
C GLY A 307 9.18 -29.34 -7.82
N GLU A 308 8.02 -28.69 -7.78
CA GLU A 308 7.02 -28.74 -8.86
C GLU A 308 6.94 -27.41 -9.59
N HIS A 309 6.80 -27.46 -10.92
CA HIS A 309 6.61 -26.25 -11.73
C HIS A 309 5.31 -25.56 -11.33
N TYR A 310 5.37 -24.26 -11.05
CA TYR A 310 4.28 -23.49 -10.50
C TYR A 310 4.16 -22.15 -11.25
N TYR A 311 3.13 -22.03 -12.11
CA TYR A 311 2.81 -20.79 -12.80
C TYR A 311 1.78 -20.00 -11.99
N PHE A 312 2.19 -18.86 -11.44
CA PHE A 312 1.34 -18.09 -10.53
C PHE A 312 0.49 -17.04 -11.27
N HIS A 313 -0.70 -16.81 -10.74
CA HIS A 313 -1.64 -15.77 -11.17
C HIS A 313 -1.88 -14.85 -9.99
N GLY A 314 -1.75 -13.54 -10.17
CA GLY A 314 -1.87 -12.61 -9.07
C GLY A 314 -2.61 -11.33 -9.34
N ALA A 315 -2.67 -10.50 -8.30
CA ALA A 315 -3.17 -9.13 -8.33
C ALA A 315 -2.24 -8.18 -7.56
N ASN A 316 -2.09 -6.96 -8.08
CA ASN A 316 -1.46 -5.84 -7.39
C ASN A 316 -2.46 -5.24 -6.41
N VAL A 317 -2.02 -4.86 -5.20
CA VAL A 317 -2.89 -4.29 -4.17
C VAL A 317 -2.28 -3.05 -3.54
N HIS A 318 -3.10 -2.00 -3.42
CA HIS A 318 -2.88 -0.87 -2.52
C HIS A 318 -3.59 -1.12 -1.19
N GLN A 319 -3.31 -0.27 -0.19
CA GLN A 319 -3.69 -0.54 1.20
C GLN A 319 -4.98 0.13 1.65
N ASP A 320 -5.47 1.17 0.97
CA ASP A 320 -6.54 2.04 1.48
C ASP A 320 -7.96 1.47 1.29
N GLN A 321 -8.87 1.76 2.24
CA GLN A 321 -10.29 1.39 2.13
C GLN A 321 -11.30 2.53 2.27
N ALA A 322 -12.47 2.34 1.64
CA ALA A 322 -13.59 3.26 1.71
C ALA A 322 -13.90 3.73 3.13
N GLY A 323 -13.94 5.05 3.29
CA GLY A 323 -14.17 5.76 4.54
C GLY A 323 -12.95 5.79 5.47
N TRP A 324 -12.14 4.73 5.55
CA TRP A 324 -11.02 4.67 6.49
C TRP A 324 -9.67 5.10 5.91
N GLY A 325 -9.56 5.25 4.59
CA GLY A 325 -8.29 5.55 3.92
C GLY A 325 -7.24 4.50 4.27
N ASP A 326 -6.00 4.92 4.52
CA ASP A 326 -4.90 4.04 4.91
C ASP A 326 -5.05 3.40 6.30
N ALA A 327 -6.01 3.84 7.12
CA ALA A 327 -6.19 3.38 8.49
C ALA A 327 -6.92 2.04 8.59
N VAL A 328 -6.34 1.01 7.98
CA VAL A 328 -6.94 -0.31 7.78
C VAL A 328 -6.54 -1.27 8.89
N THR A 329 -7.50 -2.06 9.39
CA THR A 329 -7.28 -3.03 10.47
C THR A 329 -6.60 -4.31 9.94
N GLU A 330 -6.06 -5.13 10.84
CA GLU A 330 -5.45 -6.41 10.48
C GLU A 330 -6.48 -7.38 9.87
N GLU A 331 -7.70 -7.43 10.42
CA GLU A 331 -8.78 -8.26 9.87
C GLU A 331 -9.22 -7.76 8.47
N ALA A 332 -9.25 -6.44 8.22
CA ALA A 332 -9.55 -5.90 6.90
C ALA A 332 -8.48 -6.27 5.86
N MET A 333 -7.21 -6.18 6.22
CA MET A 333 -6.10 -6.68 5.39
C MET A 333 -6.26 -8.17 5.07
N ARG A 334 -6.62 -8.98 6.08
CA ARG A 334 -6.86 -10.42 5.90
C ARG A 334 -8.06 -10.70 4.98
N ARG A 335 -9.14 -9.92 5.08
CA ARG A 335 -10.26 -10.00 4.13
C ARG A 335 -9.81 -9.69 2.71
N ASP A 336 -9.00 -8.65 2.51
CA ASP A 336 -8.49 -8.30 1.19
C ASP A 336 -7.66 -9.47 0.60
N VAL A 337 -6.75 -10.08 1.37
CA VAL A 337 -6.00 -11.28 0.95
C VAL A 337 -6.94 -12.43 0.58
N ARG A 338 -7.97 -12.70 1.39
CA ARG A 338 -8.97 -13.75 1.11
C ARG A 338 -9.76 -13.48 -0.16
N MET A 339 -10.18 -12.25 -0.41
CA MET A 339 -10.94 -11.93 -1.62
C MET A 339 -10.12 -12.17 -2.90
N ILE A 340 -8.81 -11.89 -2.86
CA ILE A 340 -7.90 -12.23 -3.97
C ILE A 340 -7.75 -13.75 -4.10
N LYS A 341 -7.55 -14.46 -2.99
CA LYS A 341 -7.48 -15.94 -2.97
C LYS A 341 -8.75 -16.59 -3.51
N GLU A 342 -9.91 -16.08 -3.11
CA GLU A 342 -11.22 -16.56 -3.54
C GLU A 342 -11.47 -16.37 -5.04
N ALA A 343 -10.84 -15.37 -5.67
CA ALA A 343 -10.83 -15.21 -7.11
C ALA A 343 -10.02 -16.29 -7.85
N GLY A 344 -9.28 -17.13 -7.11
CA GLY A 344 -8.41 -18.17 -7.66
C GLY A 344 -6.96 -17.72 -7.91
N PHE A 345 -6.58 -16.53 -7.45
CA PHE A 345 -5.18 -16.08 -7.48
C PHE A 345 -4.36 -16.73 -6.35
N ASP A 346 -3.04 -16.78 -6.55
CA ASP A 346 -2.08 -17.41 -5.64
C ASP A 346 -0.84 -16.55 -5.34
N ILE A 347 -0.71 -15.37 -5.95
CA ILE A 347 0.26 -14.35 -5.57
C ILE A 347 -0.36 -12.96 -5.44
N ILE A 348 0.12 -12.17 -4.48
CA ILE A 348 -0.14 -10.74 -4.38
C ILE A 348 1.17 -9.97 -4.58
N ARG A 349 1.11 -8.86 -5.31
CA ARG A 349 2.17 -7.84 -5.31
C ARG A 349 1.75 -6.65 -4.46
N GLY A 350 2.58 -6.32 -3.46
CA GLY A 350 2.35 -5.20 -2.57
C GLY A 350 2.78 -3.88 -3.19
N SER A 351 1.88 -3.25 -3.95
CA SER A 351 2.19 -2.07 -4.77
C SER A 351 2.09 -0.75 -3.98
N HIS A 352 3.06 0.16 -4.05
CA HIS A 352 4.49 -0.03 -4.37
C HIS A 352 5.30 0.38 -3.14
N TYR A 353 5.07 -0.33 -2.04
CA TYR A 353 5.65 -0.01 -0.74
C TYR A 353 5.53 -1.18 0.23
N PRO A 354 6.34 -1.18 1.31
CA PRO A 354 6.24 -2.16 2.37
C PRO A 354 4.84 -2.16 2.97
N HIS A 355 4.13 -3.29 2.82
CA HIS A 355 2.85 -3.49 3.47
C HIS A 355 3.03 -3.72 4.98
N ALA A 356 1.94 -3.60 5.74
CA ALA A 356 1.97 -3.86 7.17
C ALA A 356 2.42 -5.30 7.47
N PRO A 357 3.11 -5.57 8.59
CA PRO A 357 3.48 -6.95 8.97
C PRO A 357 2.27 -7.89 9.04
N ALA A 358 1.10 -7.37 9.43
CA ALA A 358 -0.16 -8.10 9.46
C ALA A 358 -0.62 -8.57 8.06
N PHE A 359 -0.27 -7.86 6.99
CA PHE A 359 -0.60 -8.23 5.63
C PHE A 359 0.23 -9.45 5.16
N ALA A 360 1.55 -9.44 5.43
CA ALA A 360 2.41 -10.60 5.16
C ALA A 360 1.97 -11.82 5.98
N LYS A 361 1.64 -11.61 7.26
CA LYS A 361 1.06 -12.65 8.12
C LYS A 361 -0.25 -13.21 7.57
N ALA A 362 -1.13 -12.36 7.02
CA ALA A 362 -2.35 -12.82 6.36
C ALA A 362 -2.02 -13.67 5.11
N CYS A 363 -1.02 -13.28 4.31
CA CYS A 363 -0.57 -14.07 3.17
C CYS A 363 -0.03 -15.44 3.60
N ASP A 364 0.74 -15.49 4.69
CA ASP A 364 1.25 -16.74 5.29
C ASP A 364 0.12 -17.69 5.67
N GLN A 365 -0.92 -17.16 6.34
CA GLN A 365 -2.03 -17.93 6.88
C GLN A 365 -3.04 -18.38 5.81
N GLU A 366 -3.29 -17.55 4.80
CA GLU A 366 -4.29 -17.83 3.76
C GLU A 366 -3.69 -18.56 2.54
N GLY A 367 -2.38 -18.81 2.53
CA GLY A 367 -1.70 -19.48 1.41
C GLY A 367 -1.67 -18.60 0.16
N MET A 368 -1.05 -17.43 0.29
CA MET A 368 -0.85 -16.48 -0.79
C MET A 368 0.65 -16.20 -0.91
N LEU A 369 1.26 -16.42 -2.08
CA LEU A 369 2.62 -15.93 -2.34
C LEU A 369 2.63 -14.40 -2.28
N PHE A 370 3.74 -13.81 -1.86
CA PHE A 370 3.85 -12.37 -1.72
C PHE A 370 5.11 -11.82 -2.38
N TRP A 371 4.91 -10.87 -3.29
CA TRP A 371 5.93 -10.02 -3.87
C TRP A 371 6.00 -8.74 -3.02
N SER A 372 6.96 -8.71 -2.10
CA SER A 372 7.13 -7.61 -1.13
C SER A 372 8.03 -6.54 -1.73
N GLU A 373 7.53 -5.31 -1.84
CA GLU A 373 8.18 -4.24 -2.61
C GLU A 373 8.57 -3.04 -1.75
N THR A 374 9.78 -2.52 -1.94
CA THR A 374 10.23 -1.29 -1.27
C THR A 374 9.67 -0.04 -1.94
N ALA A 375 9.70 1.10 -1.23
CA ALA A 375 9.13 2.36 -1.69
C ALA A 375 10.10 3.18 -2.59
N PHE A 376 10.69 2.55 -3.61
CA PHE A 376 11.50 3.25 -4.61
C PHE A 376 10.83 3.26 -5.99
N TRP A 377 10.11 4.34 -6.25
CA TRP A 377 9.37 4.58 -7.48
C TRP A 377 8.91 6.05 -7.53
N ALA A 378 8.53 6.54 -8.72
CA ALA A 378 7.71 7.75 -8.88
C ALA A 378 7.13 7.85 -10.30
N THR A 379 5.82 8.03 -10.43
CA THR A 379 5.13 8.31 -11.71
C THR A 379 4.50 9.71 -11.73
N ALA A 380 4.22 10.25 -10.53
CA ALA A 380 3.50 11.49 -10.30
C ALA A 380 4.01 12.21 -9.06
N GLY A 381 3.99 13.55 -9.01
CA GLY A 381 4.42 14.27 -7.80
C GLY A 381 4.49 15.79 -8.00
N PRO A 382 4.95 16.53 -6.98
CA PRO A 382 5.22 17.96 -7.12
C PRO A 382 6.27 18.19 -8.23
N LYS A 383 5.92 18.98 -9.25
CA LYS A 383 6.79 19.38 -10.38
C LYS A 383 7.92 20.33 -9.96
N VAL A 384 8.76 19.87 -9.03
CA VAL A 384 9.88 20.63 -8.46
C VAL A 384 11.20 20.30 -9.19
N ASP A 385 11.31 19.11 -9.79
CA ASP A 385 12.37 18.66 -10.70
C ASP A 385 11.89 17.49 -11.62
N GLY A 386 12.66 17.16 -12.66
CA GLY A 386 12.39 16.06 -13.61
C GLY A 386 11.60 16.44 -14.85
N SER A 387 11.47 15.50 -15.80
CA SER A 387 10.86 15.69 -17.13
C SER A 387 9.35 15.42 -17.20
N TRP A 388 8.82 14.46 -16.42
CA TRP A 388 7.39 14.09 -16.51
C TRP A 388 6.51 14.85 -15.51
N THR A 389 6.59 14.49 -14.24
CA THR A 389 5.81 15.11 -13.15
C THR A 389 6.65 15.26 -11.88
N ALA A 390 7.45 14.26 -11.55
CA ALA A 390 8.53 14.30 -10.57
C ALA A 390 9.56 13.21 -10.92
N SER A 391 10.85 13.49 -10.71
CA SER A 391 11.89 12.48 -10.89
C SER A 391 11.87 11.45 -9.74
N ALA A 392 11.88 10.15 -10.05
CA ALA A 392 11.98 9.08 -9.05
C ALA A 392 13.27 9.14 -8.23
N TYR A 393 14.35 9.66 -8.82
CA TYR A 393 15.62 9.90 -8.15
C TYR A 393 15.94 11.40 -8.06
N PRO A 394 16.58 11.89 -6.99
CA PRO A 394 16.93 13.31 -6.88
C PRO A 394 17.85 13.83 -7.97
N VAL A 395 17.45 14.95 -8.59
CA VAL A 395 18.28 15.66 -9.57
C VAL A 395 19.32 16.54 -8.87
N ARG A 396 18.99 17.07 -7.69
CA ARG A 396 19.87 17.97 -6.93
C ARG A 396 20.80 17.16 -6.03
N ALA A 397 22.10 17.42 -6.15
CA ALA A 397 23.13 16.68 -5.40
C ALA A 397 22.94 16.68 -3.87
N GLN A 398 22.43 17.78 -3.30
CA GLN A 398 22.17 17.92 -1.86
C GLN A 398 21.12 16.95 -1.31
N ASP A 399 20.23 16.43 -2.16
CA ASP A 399 19.11 15.58 -1.75
C ASP A 399 19.45 14.08 -1.93
N ILE A 400 20.56 13.75 -2.59
CA ILE A 400 20.94 12.38 -2.99
C ILE A 400 21.28 11.50 -1.79
N GLU A 401 22.21 11.93 -0.94
CA GLU A 401 22.77 11.07 0.12
C GLU A 401 21.68 10.57 1.08
N GLU A 402 20.81 11.48 1.51
CA GLU A 402 19.71 11.19 2.43
C GLU A 402 18.61 10.35 1.75
N PHE A 403 18.32 10.59 0.46
CA PHE A 403 17.39 9.76 -0.30
C PHE A 403 17.88 8.32 -0.42
N GLU A 404 19.14 8.11 -0.80
CA GLU A 404 19.69 6.76 -0.89
C GLU A 404 19.75 6.07 0.48
N ARG A 405 20.10 6.81 1.53
CA ARG A 405 20.13 6.28 2.90
C ARG A 405 18.74 5.81 3.33
N THR A 406 17.71 6.60 3.07
CA THR A 406 16.32 6.26 3.45
C THR A 406 15.74 5.14 2.59
N ALA A 407 16.08 5.04 1.30
CA ALA A 407 15.70 3.92 0.45
C ALA A 407 16.31 2.59 0.94
N VAL A 408 17.60 2.60 1.31
CA VAL A 408 18.29 1.43 1.88
C VAL A 408 17.74 1.07 3.26
N GLN A 409 17.44 2.08 4.10
CA GLN A 409 16.84 1.84 5.41
C GLN A 409 15.45 1.19 5.29
N GLN A 410 14.58 1.71 4.43
CA GLN A 410 13.25 1.14 4.22
C GLN A 410 13.28 -0.31 3.69
N LEU A 411 14.22 -0.63 2.78
CA LEU A 411 14.45 -2.02 2.36
C LEU A 411 14.95 -2.88 3.53
N THR A 412 15.87 -2.35 4.34
CA THR A 412 16.42 -3.05 5.51
C THR A 412 15.34 -3.40 6.51
N ASP A 413 14.48 -2.43 6.83
CA ASP A 413 13.36 -2.63 7.76
C ASP A 413 12.37 -3.64 7.19
N MET A 414 11.94 -3.48 5.93
CA MET A 414 11.01 -4.41 5.27
C MET A 414 11.50 -5.86 5.36
N ILE A 415 12.78 -6.12 5.08
CA ILE A 415 13.37 -7.46 5.13
C ILE A 415 13.47 -7.94 6.58
N ARG A 416 14.04 -7.15 7.51
CA ARG A 416 14.21 -7.59 8.90
C ARG A 416 12.87 -7.92 9.57
N ILE A 417 11.84 -7.10 9.32
CA ILE A 417 10.46 -7.31 9.79
C ILE A 417 9.91 -8.65 9.29
N ASN A 418 10.06 -8.94 7.99
CA ASN A 418 9.28 -10.00 7.33
C ASN A 418 10.10 -11.23 6.90
N ARG A 419 11.41 -11.30 7.14
CA ARG A 419 12.30 -12.38 6.63
C ARG A 419 11.91 -13.82 7.00
N ASN A 420 11.11 -14.00 8.05
CA ASN A 420 10.62 -15.31 8.47
C ASN A 420 9.30 -15.73 7.79
N SER A 421 8.67 -14.83 7.05
CA SER A 421 7.38 -15.05 6.37
C SER A 421 7.53 -16.03 5.19
N PRO A 422 6.91 -17.23 5.22
CA PRO A 422 6.99 -18.17 4.12
C PRO A 422 6.30 -17.67 2.85
N SER A 423 5.30 -16.80 2.92
CA SER A 423 4.62 -16.26 1.73
C SER A 423 5.55 -15.45 0.83
N ILE A 424 6.49 -14.70 1.40
CA ILE A 424 7.37 -13.83 0.63
C ILE A 424 8.33 -14.68 -0.20
N VAL A 425 8.26 -14.56 -1.52
CA VAL A 425 9.15 -15.29 -2.44
C VAL A 425 10.24 -14.42 -3.07
N VAL A 426 10.13 -13.10 -2.93
CA VAL A 426 11.03 -12.14 -3.57
C VAL A 426 11.00 -10.79 -2.84
N TRP A 427 12.15 -10.13 -2.81
CA TRP A 427 12.31 -8.75 -2.36
C TRP A 427 12.40 -7.82 -3.57
N SER A 428 11.33 -7.11 -3.90
CA SER A 428 11.36 -6.14 -5.00
C SER A 428 11.93 -4.82 -4.53
N VAL A 429 12.94 -4.33 -5.26
CA VAL A 429 13.70 -3.13 -4.90
C VAL A 429 13.17 -1.85 -5.56
N SER A 430 12.16 -1.95 -6.42
CA SER A 430 11.56 -0.79 -7.09
C SER A 430 10.26 -1.11 -7.82
N ASN A 431 9.53 -0.06 -8.19
CA ASN A 431 8.58 -0.05 -9.31
C ASN A 431 8.95 1.07 -10.30
N GLU A 432 8.99 0.76 -11.60
CA GLU A 432 9.17 1.74 -12.69
C GLU A 432 10.22 2.83 -12.42
N PRO A 433 11.44 2.48 -11.93
CA PRO A 433 12.42 3.48 -11.49
C PRO A 433 13.03 4.27 -12.67
N PHE A 434 12.64 3.95 -13.90
CA PHE A 434 13.01 4.67 -15.11
C PHE A 434 12.22 5.97 -15.30
N PHE A 435 11.14 6.20 -14.54
CA PHE A 435 10.46 7.51 -14.47
C PHE A 435 11.27 8.51 -13.66
N THR A 436 12.43 8.85 -14.20
CA THR A 436 13.44 9.70 -13.61
C THR A 436 14.02 10.60 -14.69
N ASP A 437 14.66 11.70 -14.30
CA ASP A 437 15.41 12.52 -15.25
C ASP A 437 16.53 11.69 -15.91
N ASP A 438 16.70 11.76 -17.23
CA ASP A 438 17.68 10.96 -17.98
C ASP A 438 19.11 11.07 -17.42
N SER A 439 19.49 12.25 -16.92
CA SER A 439 20.81 12.48 -16.32
C SER A 439 21.05 11.66 -15.05
N THR A 440 19.98 11.21 -14.39
CA THR A 440 20.03 10.43 -13.14
C THR A 440 19.99 8.92 -13.37
N LEU A 441 19.70 8.42 -14.58
CA LEU A 441 19.65 6.98 -14.87
C LEU A 441 20.92 6.20 -14.47
N PRO A 442 22.15 6.72 -14.62
CA PRO A 442 23.34 6.06 -14.07
C PRO A 442 23.29 5.91 -12.54
N ALA A 443 22.81 6.92 -11.82
CA ALA A 443 22.68 6.90 -10.37
C ALA A 443 21.56 5.95 -9.91
N VAL A 444 20.42 5.92 -10.61
CA VAL A 444 19.35 4.93 -10.41
C VAL A 444 19.89 3.51 -10.51
N ARG A 445 20.66 3.20 -11.55
CA ARG A 445 21.29 1.88 -11.71
C ARG A 445 22.23 1.53 -10.56
N ASN A 446 22.98 2.50 -10.05
CA ASN A 446 23.86 2.29 -8.90
C ASN A 446 23.08 2.05 -7.60
N LEU A 447 21.99 2.81 -7.38
CA LEU A 447 21.11 2.59 -6.23
C LEU A 447 20.43 1.21 -6.31
N LEU A 448 19.92 0.80 -7.48
CA LEU A 448 19.32 -0.53 -7.66
C LEU A 448 20.32 -1.64 -7.30
N LYS A 449 21.58 -1.56 -7.76
CA LYS A 449 22.64 -2.51 -7.37
C LYS A 449 22.86 -2.53 -5.85
N LYS A 450 22.96 -1.36 -5.23
CA LYS A 450 23.12 -1.23 -3.76
C LYS A 450 21.95 -1.83 -2.99
N LEU A 451 20.72 -1.70 -3.50
CA LEU A 451 19.53 -2.31 -2.92
C LEU A 451 19.53 -3.83 -3.08
N VAL A 452 19.88 -4.35 -4.27
CA VAL A 452 20.05 -5.79 -4.52
C VAL A 452 21.11 -6.40 -3.59
N ASP A 453 22.30 -5.80 -3.52
CA ASP A 453 23.38 -6.24 -2.61
C ASP A 453 22.94 -6.22 -1.14
N THR A 454 22.14 -5.21 -0.75
CA THR A 454 21.58 -5.11 0.59
C THR A 454 20.59 -6.24 0.86
N ALA A 455 19.71 -6.56 -0.09
CA ALA A 455 18.77 -7.67 0.04
C ALA A 455 19.51 -9.00 0.22
N HIS A 456 20.51 -9.30 -0.61
CA HIS A 456 21.32 -10.52 -0.49
C HIS A 456 22.05 -10.63 0.85
N ARG A 457 22.58 -9.51 1.37
CA ARG A 457 23.26 -9.48 2.66
C ARG A 457 22.32 -9.74 3.83
N LEU A 458 21.08 -9.24 3.76
CA LEU A 458 20.10 -9.35 4.83
C LEU A 458 19.34 -10.68 4.80
N ASP A 459 19.04 -11.18 3.60
CA ASP A 459 18.33 -12.43 3.38
C ASP A 459 18.75 -13.11 2.06
N PRO A 460 19.82 -13.94 2.09
CA PRO A 460 20.25 -14.70 0.91
C PRO A 460 19.30 -15.84 0.52
N THR A 461 18.20 -16.08 1.25
CA THR A 461 17.27 -17.18 0.96
C THR A 461 16.21 -16.83 -0.09
N ARG A 462 16.17 -15.56 -0.54
CA ARG A 462 15.21 -15.05 -1.52
C ARG A 462 15.92 -14.18 -2.56
N PRO A 463 15.48 -14.23 -3.83
CA PRO A 463 15.97 -13.33 -4.86
C PRO A 463 15.54 -11.88 -4.59
N ALA A 464 16.32 -10.95 -5.15
CA ALA A 464 15.96 -9.54 -5.28
C ALA A 464 15.46 -9.27 -6.70
N ALA A 465 14.38 -8.52 -6.84
CA ALA A 465 13.78 -8.20 -8.14
C ALA A 465 13.79 -6.71 -8.44
N VAL A 466 13.90 -6.37 -9.73
CA VAL A 466 13.55 -5.03 -10.23
C VAL A 466 12.14 -5.13 -10.81
N GLY A 467 11.16 -4.57 -10.09
CA GLY A 467 9.77 -4.52 -10.50
C GLY A 467 9.48 -3.42 -11.52
N GLY A 468 8.55 -3.69 -12.43
CA GLY A 468 8.02 -2.72 -13.37
C GLY A 468 9.03 -2.15 -14.37
N ALA A 469 9.95 -2.96 -14.89
CA ALA A 469 10.81 -2.52 -15.98
C ALA A 469 10.00 -2.41 -17.29
N GLN A 470 10.10 -1.26 -17.96
CA GLN A 470 9.63 -1.06 -19.34
C GLN A 470 10.74 -0.46 -20.21
N ARG A 471 11.67 0.27 -19.60
CA ARG A 471 12.77 1.01 -20.23
C ARG A 471 13.94 1.08 -19.23
N PRO A 472 15.14 1.53 -19.63
CA PRO A 472 15.61 1.75 -21.01
C PRO A 472 15.84 0.43 -21.75
N LEU A 473 15.92 0.49 -23.08
CA LEU A 473 16.27 -0.65 -23.93
C LEU A 473 17.78 -0.67 -24.23
N GLY A 474 18.31 -1.79 -24.71
CA GLY A 474 19.74 -1.92 -25.09
C GLY A 474 20.73 -1.93 -23.91
N GLU A 475 21.91 -1.32 -24.12
CA GLU A 475 23.04 -1.28 -23.17
C GLU A 475 22.77 -0.33 -21.98
N GLY A 476 21.89 -0.73 -21.08
CA GLY A 476 21.50 0.11 -19.93
C GLY A 476 20.27 -0.38 -19.19
N ARG A 477 19.63 -1.42 -19.71
CA ARG A 477 18.52 -2.17 -19.12
C ARG A 477 18.67 -2.37 -17.61
N ILE A 478 17.65 -1.91 -16.89
CA ILE A 478 17.55 -2.02 -15.42
C ILE A 478 17.01 -3.38 -14.98
N ASP A 479 16.29 -4.09 -15.85
CA ASP A 479 15.68 -5.38 -15.53
C ASP A 479 16.71 -6.47 -15.23
N LEU A 480 17.93 -6.31 -15.77
CA LEU A 480 19.05 -7.23 -15.55
C LEU A 480 19.87 -6.95 -14.28
N ILE A 481 19.46 -5.99 -13.45
CA ILE A 481 20.19 -5.65 -12.21
C ILE A 481 19.80 -6.60 -11.05
N GLY A 482 18.54 -6.99 -10.98
CA GLY A 482 18.07 -7.98 -10.00
C GLY A 482 18.25 -9.41 -10.48
N ASP A 483 17.96 -10.37 -9.60
CA ASP A 483 17.92 -11.80 -9.92
C ASP A 483 16.67 -12.17 -10.74
N VAL A 484 15.61 -11.36 -10.63
CA VAL A 484 14.32 -11.54 -11.31
C VAL A 484 13.89 -10.22 -11.95
N ALA A 485 13.50 -10.29 -13.22
CA ALA A 485 12.92 -9.16 -13.96
C ALA A 485 11.40 -9.13 -13.84
N GLY A 486 10.84 -8.02 -13.37
CA GLY A 486 9.40 -7.73 -13.41
C GLY A 486 9.06 -6.77 -14.53
N TYR A 487 8.06 -7.10 -15.36
CA TYR A 487 7.62 -6.27 -16.48
C TYR A 487 6.17 -5.79 -16.31
N ASN A 488 5.95 -4.49 -16.54
CA ASN A 488 4.64 -3.84 -16.51
C ASN A 488 4.16 -3.49 -17.92
N GLY A 489 2.85 -3.52 -18.16
CA GLY A 489 2.23 -2.99 -19.37
C GLY A 489 2.89 -3.47 -20.67
N ASP A 490 3.36 -2.53 -21.50
CA ASP A 490 4.01 -2.85 -22.78
C ASP A 490 5.30 -3.67 -22.62
N GLY A 491 5.96 -3.59 -21.47
CA GLY A 491 7.13 -4.37 -21.10
C GLY A 491 6.88 -5.87 -21.18
N ALA A 492 5.63 -6.31 -21.00
CA ALA A 492 5.27 -7.71 -21.16
C ALA A 492 5.47 -8.24 -22.59
N ASN A 493 5.44 -7.37 -23.61
CA ASN A 493 5.48 -7.72 -25.03
C ASN A 493 6.74 -7.25 -25.78
N ILE A 494 7.57 -6.42 -25.17
CA ILE A 494 8.79 -5.91 -25.82
C ILE A 494 9.74 -7.07 -26.16
N PRO A 495 10.26 -7.16 -27.40
CA PRO A 495 11.12 -8.26 -27.84
C PRO A 495 12.34 -8.50 -26.94
N ASP A 496 13.01 -7.42 -26.52
CA ASP A 496 14.19 -7.47 -25.63
C ASP A 496 13.89 -8.13 -24.28
N PHE A 497 12.64 -8.06 -23.82
CA PHE A 497 12.19 -8.54 -22.52
C PHE A 497 11.59 -9.95 -22.58
N GLN A 498 11.45 -10.55 -23.76
CA GLN A 498 10.91 -11.91 -23.86
C GLN A 498 11.90 -12.96 -23.35
N GLN A 499 13.21 -12.80 -23.52
CA GLN A 499 14.18 -13.78 -23.01
C GLN A 499 15.39 -13.04 -22.44
N PRO A 500 15.25 -12.39 -21.27
CA PRO A 500 16.31 -11.56 -20.69
C PRO A 500 17.54 -12.36 -20.23
N GLY A 501 17.47 -13.70 -20.22
CA GLY A 501 18.54 -14.57 -19.72
C GLY A 501 18.53 -14.76 -18.20
N ILE A 502 17.56 -14.13 -17.51
CA ILE A 502 17.27 -14.30 -16.09
C ILE A 502 15.78 -14.66 -15.90
N PRO A 503 15.39 -15.19 -14.72
CA PRO A 503 13.98 -15.33 -14.35
C PRO A 503 13.14 -14.08 -14.62
N SER A 504 11.88 -14.25 -15.06
CA SER A 504 11.00 -13.11 -15.33
C SER A 504 9.53 -13.33 -15.00
N VAL A 505 8.81 -12.22 -14.83
CA VAL A 505 7.39 -12.14 -14.45
C VAL A 505 6.71 -10.98 -15.16
N VAL A 506 5.42 -11.13 -15.51
CA VAL A 506 4.58 -9.95 -15.77
C VAL A 506 4.05 -9.43 -14.44
N THR A 507 4.65 -8.36 -13.92
CA THR A 507 4.30 -7.78 -12.61
C THR A 507 3.07 -6.89 -12.66
N GLU A 508 2.72 -6.36 -13.84
CA GLU A 508 1.45 -5.66 -14.08
C GLU A 508 0.95 -5.91 -15.50
N TYR A 509 -0.31 -6.31 -15.61
CA TYR A 509 -1.08 -6.23 -16.86
C TYR A 509 -2.48 -5.68 -16.58
N GLY A 510 -3.19 -5.29 -17.64
CA GLY A 510 -4.58 -4.89 -17.53
C GLY A 510 -4.75 -3.38 -17.50
N SER A 511 -5.09 -2.80 -16.35
CA SER A 511 -5.52 -1.40 -16.21
C SER A 511 -6.86 -1.10 -16.92
N THR A 512 -7.80 -2.04 -16.78
CA THR A 512 -9.16 -1.88 -17.34
C THR A 512 -10.01 -1.03 -16.40
N LEU A 513 -10.36 0.17 -16.83
CA LEU A 513 -11.27 1.07 -16.10
C LEU A 513 -12.69 0.50 -16.08
N ALA A 514 -13.24 0.30 -14.89
CA ALA A 514 -14.63 -0.11 -14.72
C ALA A 514 -15.19 0.38 -13.38
N ASP A 515 -16.45 0.78 -13.36
CA ASP A 515 -17.21 0.95 -12.11
C ASP A 515 -18.10 -0.29 -11.87
N ARG A 516 -18.65 -0.47 -10.67
CA ARG A 516 -19.54 -1.61 -10.36
C ARG A 516 -20.89 -1.46 -11.09
N PRO A 517 -21.45 -2.52 -11.73
CA PRO A 517 -20.99 -3.92 -11.71
C PRO A 517 -19.89 -4.26 -12.73
N GLY A 518 -19.63 -3.40 -13.72
CA GLY A 518 -18.65 -3.64 -14.76
C GLY A 518 -19.04 -4.75 -15.74
N GLU A 519 -18.10 -5.11 -16.63
CA GLU A 519 -18.24 -6.19 -17.60
C GLU A 519 -17.70 -7.52 -17.07
N TYR A 520 -18.26 -8.65 -17.52
CA TYR A 520 -17.79 -10.00 -17.19
C TYR A 520 -16.63 -10.40 -18.12
N ILE A 521 -15.49 -9.73 -17.95
CA ILE A 521 -14.30 -9.88 -18.80
C ILE A 521 -13.02 -9.96 -17.95
N PRO A 522 -11.95 -10.55 -18.47
CA PRO A 522 -10.65 -10.60 -17.79
C PRO A 522 -9.90 -9.26 -17.80
N GLY A 523 -10.05 -8.45 -18.85
CA GLY A 523 -9.30 -7.19 -18.98
C GLY A 523 -7.80 -7.39 -19.20
N TRP A 524 -7.40 -8.24 -20.15
CA TRP A 524 -5.99 -8.61 -20.38
C TRP A 524 -5.03 -7.48 -20.77
N GLY A 525 -5.55 -6.36 -21.27
CA GLY A 525 -4.75 -5.23 -21.73
C GLY A 525 -3.66 -5.66 -22.73
N ASP A 526 -2.42 -5.30 -22.45
CA ASP A 526 -1.27 -5.56 -23.32
C ASP A 526 -0.99 -7.06 -23.57
N LEU A 527 -1.38 -7.94 -22.64
CA LEU A 527 -1.24 -9.39 -22.83
C LEU A 527 -2.10 -9.95 -23.98
N ALA A 528 -3.13 -9.22 -24.42
CA ALA A 528 -3.93 -9.61 -25.57
C ALA A 528 -3.19 -9.44 -26.91
N ARG A 529 -2.15 -8.59 -26.96
CA ARG A 529 -1.47 -8.21 -28.21
C ARG A 529 -0.71 -9.36 -28.88
N ASP A 530 -0.22 -10.31 -28.09
CA ASP A 530 0.62 -11.43 -28.54
C ASP A 530 0.21 -12.78 -27.93
N GLU A 531 -1.03 -12.86 -27.43
CA GLU A 531 -1.57 -13.99 -26.67
C GLU A 531 -0.79 -14.34 -25.39
N GLY A 532 -0.01 -13.39 -24.83
CA GLY A 532 0.72 -13.56 -23.57
C GLY A 532 -0.15 -13.97 -22.38
N TRP A 533 -1.46 -13.69 -22.42
CA TRP A 533 -2.43 -14.11 -21.40
C TRP A 533 -2.55 -15.63 -21.24
N LYS A 534 -2.16 -16.42 -22.26
CA LYS A 534 -2.08 -17.89 -22.18
C LYS A 534 -0.93 -18.38 -21.31
N GLY A 535 -0.06 -17.46 -20.88
CA GLY A 535 1.18 -17.76 -20.19
C GLY A 535 2.28 -18.25 -21.14
N ARG A 536 3.51 -18.21 -20.64
CA ARG A 536 4.70 -18.68 -21.35
C ARG A 536 5.47 -19.62 -20.43
N PRO A 537 5.89 -20.82 -20.85
CA PRO A 537 6.54 -21.80 -19.95
C PRO A 537 7.80 -21.29 -19.25
N TRP A 538 8.51 -20.34 -19.85
CA TRP A 538 9.74 -19.75 -19.28
C TRP A 538 9.46 -18.51 -18.41
N ARG A 539 8.23 -17.98 -18.42
CA ARG A 539 7.81 -16.84 -17.60
C ARG A 539 6.99 -17.34 -16.43
N SER A 540 7.26 -16.85 -15.23
CA SER A 540 6.78 -17.51 -14.01
C SER A 540 5.36 -17.19 -13.60
N GLY A 541 4.78 -16.14 -14.17
CA GLY A 541 3.41 -15.77 -13.88
C GLY A 541 3.06 -14.38 -14.34
N GLN A 542 1.83 -13.99 -13.99
CA GLN A 542 1.23 -12.71 -14.37
C GLN A 542 0.37 -12.14 -13.25
N ILE A 543 0.48 -10.84 -13.00
CA ILE A 543 -0.17 -10.14 -11.90
C ILE A 543 -1.00 -8.97 -12.44
N ILE A 544 -2.33 -8.96 -12.22
CA ILE A 544 -3.23 -7.92 -12.75
C ILE A 544 -3.08 -6.60 -11.99
N TRP A 545 -3.15 -5.48 -12.71
CA TRP A 545 -3.42 -4.15 -12.16
C TRP A 545 -4.91 -3.81 -12.31
N CYS A 546 -5.70 -3.80 -11.24
CA CYS A 546 -5.33 -4.19 -9.87
C CYS A 546 -6.44 -5.00 -9.16
N GLY A 547 -6.15 -5.45 -7.94
CA GLY A 547 -7.09 -6.23 -7.12
C GLY A 547 -8.27 -5.41 -6.62
N PHE A 548 -7.99 -4.21 -6.11
CA PHE A 548 -8.96 -3.30 -5.50
C PHE A 548 -8.82 -1.90 -6.09
N ASP A 549 -9.96 -1.24 -6.29
CA ASP A 549 -9.95 0.22 -6.47
C ASP A 549 -9.27 0.87 -5.26
N HIS A 550 -8.61 2.00 -5.49
CA HIS A 550 -7.78 2.69 -4.50
C HIS A 550 -7.74 4.20 -4.77
N GLY A 551 -7.41 4.99 -3.75
CA GLY A 551 -7.29 6.44 -3.87
C GLY A 551 -6.19 6.86 -4.84
N SER A 552 -6.51 7.73 -5.80
CA SER A 552 -5.54 8.28 -6.76
C SER A 552 -5.65 9.79 -6.88
N ILE A 553 -4.50 10.47 -6.99
CA ILE A 553 -4.42 11.91 -7.28
C ILE A 553 -4.89 12.27 -8.69
N PHE A 554 -5.04 11.28 -9.57
CA PHE A 554 -5.63 11.45 -10.90
C PHE A 554 -7.14 11.19 -10.92
N GLY A 555 -7.75 11.00 -9.74
CA GLY A 555 -9.18 10.79 -9.59
C GLY A 555 -9.67 9.47 -10.16
N PRO A 556 -10.98 9.36 -10.48
CA PRO A 556 -11.64 8.10 -10.85
C PRO A 556 -10.98 7.33 -11.99
N ASN A 557 -10.32 8.02 -12.93
CA ASN A 557 -9.68 7.39 -14.10
C ASN A 557 -8.53 6.45 -13.74
N MET A 558 -7.88 6.68 -12.59
CA MET A 558 -6.81 5.80 -12.07
C MET A 558 -7.22 5.10 -10.77
N ALA A 559 -8.28 5.57 -10.12
CA ALA A 559 -8.81 4.92 -8.92
C ALA A 559 -9.65 3.66 -9.21
N ASN A 560 -10.34 3.60 -10.35
CA ASN A 560 -11.35 2.57 -10.64
C ASN A 560 -10.83 1.42 -11.53
N LEU A 561 -9.60 0.96 -11.26
CA LEU A 561 -8.90 -0.08 -12.05
C LEU A 561 -8.97 -1.49 -11.41
N GLY A 562 -9.57 -1.61 -10.23
CA GLY A 562 -9.68 -2.84 -9.48
C GLY A 562 -10.72 -3.80 -10.04
N ILE A 563 -10.51 -5.10 -9.88
CA ILE A 563 -11.56 -6.13 -10.09
C ILE A 563 -12.57 -6.16 -8.93
N ILE A 564 -12.23 -5.56 -7.79
CA ILE A 564 -13.08 -5.34 -6.63
C ILE A 564 -13.18 -3.82 -6.41
N ASP A 565 -14.38 -3.33 -6.08
CA ASP A 565 -14.58 -1.90 -5.86
C ASP A 565 -13.97 -1.40 -4.54
N TYR A 566 -13.97 -0.07 -4.36
CA TYR A 566 -13.33 0.56 -3.21
C TYR A 566 -14.01 0.22 -1.87
N PHE A 567 -15.28 -0.18 -1.91
CA PHE A 567 -16.10 -0.62 -0.77
C PHE A 567 -15.98 -2.13 -0.50
N ARG A 568 -15.07 -2.84 -1.20
CA ARG A 568 -14.85 -4.28 -1.11
C ARG A 568 -16.05 -5.10 -1.59
N LEU A 569 -16.74 -4.61 -2.61
CA LEU A 569 -17.75 -5.37 -3.35
C LEU A 569 -17.18 -5.79 -4.73
N PRO A 570 -17.20 -7.09 -5.07
CA PRO A 570 -16.62 -7.55 -6.33
C PRO A 570 -17.33 -6.98 -7.58
N LYS A 571 -16.55 -6.58 -8.60
CA LYS A 571 -17.05 -6.31 -9.95
C LYS A 571 -17.19 -7.63 -10.72
N ARG A 572 -17.86 -7.61 -11.87
CA ARG A 572 -18.06 -8.80 -12.71
C ARG A 572 -16.75 -9.44 -13.19
N SER A 573 -15.68 -8.66 -13.36
CA SER A 573 -14.34 -9.18 -13.68
C SER A 573 -13.78 -10.10 -12.58
N TRP A 574 -14.00 -9.81 -11.29
CA TRP A 574 -13.60 -10.73 -10.21
C TRP A 574 -14.30 -12.09 -10.32
N TYR A 575 -15.61 -12.09 -10.65
CA TYR A 575 -16.34 -13.33 -10.88
C TYR A 575 -15.89 -14.07 -12.14
N TRP A 576 -15.33 -13.37 -13.13
CA TRP A 576 -14.72 -13.99 -14.30
C TRP A 576 -13.50 -14.80 -13.85
N TYR A 577 -12.57 -14.17 -13.11
CA TYR A 577 -11.38 -14.83 -12.57
C TYR A 577 -11.74 -15.99 -11.66
N ARG A 578 -12.70 -15.80 -10.74
CA ARG A 578 -13.18 -16.87 -9.86
C ARG A 578 -13.72 -18.08 -10.63
N ASN A 579 -14.45 -17.84 -11.71
CA ASN A 579 -14.96 -18.92 -12.53
C ASN A 579 -13.83 -19.62 -13.29
N GLU A 580 -12.89 -18.85 -13.85
CA GLU A 580 -11.78 -19.39 -14.63
C GLU A 580 -10.80 -20.18 -13.77
N TYR A 581 -10.33 -19.60 -12.66
CA TYR A 581 -9.23 -20.14 -11.86
C TYR A 581 -9.69 -20.96 -10.66
N ALA A 582 -10.83 -20.63 -10.05
CA ALA A 582 -11.38 -21.38 -8.92
C ALA A 582 -12.56 -22.29 -9.32
N HIS A 583 -12.96 -22.31 -10.59
CA HIS A 583 -14.06 -23.12 -11.13
C HIS A 583 -15.39 -22.94 -10.40
N LYS A 584 -15.65 -21.72 -9.90
CA LYS A 584 -16.91 -21.35 -9.24
C LYS A 584 -17.69 -20.35 -10.08
N ALA A 585 -18.79 -20.82 -10.66
CA ALA A 585 -19.69 -20.04 -11.50
C ALA A 585 -20.14 -18.72 -10.84
N PRO A 586 -20.39 -17.65 -11.63
CA PRO A 586 -20.97 -16.42 -11.12
C PRO A 586 -22.41 -16.67 -10.59
N PRO A 587 -22.88 -15.84 -9.64
CA PRO A 587 -24.29 -15.84 -9.27
C PRO A 587 -25.16 -15.35 -10.43
N GLN A 588 -26.47 -15.54 -10.32
CA GLN A 588 -27.40 -14.80 -11.16
C GLN A 588 -27.29 -13.30 -10.86
N TRP A 589 -27.10 -12.48 -11.88
CA TRP A 589 -26.98 -11.04 -11.69
C TRP A 589 -28.31 -10.43 -11.30
N PRO A 590 -28.34 -9.55 -10.26
CA PRO A 590 -29.54 -8.83 -9.91
C PRO A 590 -29.95 -7.91 -11.06
N VAL A 591 -31.26 -7.74 -11.22
CA VAL A 591 -31.88 -6.82 -12.18
C VAL A 591 -32.81 -5.87 -11.45
N GLU A 592 -33.23 -4.79 -12.10
CA GLU A 592 -34.22 -3.90 -11.52
C GLU A 592 -35.56 -4.63 -11.36
N GLY A 593 -36.25 -4.33 -10.27
CA GLY A 593 -37.59 -4.83 -9.97
C GLY A 593 -38.30 -3.91 -9.01
N ASP A 594 -39.27 -4.44 -8.27
CA ASP A 594 -40.03 -3.73 -7.24
C ASP A 594 -39.37 -3.92 -5.86
N PRO A 595 -38.63 -2.92 -5.33
CA PRO A 595 -37.93 -3.08 -4.06
C PRO A 595 -38.92 -3.11 -2.90
N ALA A 596 -38.72 -4.03 -1.97
CA ALA A 596 -39.64 -4.24 -0.85
C ALA A 596 -38.99 -4.27 0.53
N LYS A 597 -37.71 -4.65 0.64
CA LYS A 597 -37.01 -4.76 1.93
C LYS A 597 -35.50 -4.60 1.79
N LEU A 598 -34.85 -4.30 2.91
CA LEU A 598 -33.40 -4.31 3.05
C LEU A 598 -32.96 -5.55 3.83
N ARG A 599 -31.80 -6.12 3.46
CA ARG A 599 -31.07 -7.11 4.26
C ARG A 599 -29.75 -6.51 4.70
N LEU A 600 -29.45 -6.53 6.01
CA LEU A 600 -28.20 -6.05 6.57
C LEU A 600 -27.42 -7.24 7.16
N GLU A 601 -26.19 -7.42 6.69
CA GLU A 601 -25.32 -8.54 7.06
C GLU A 601 -23.94 -8.02 7.50
N ALA A 602 -23.20 -8.82 8.25
CA ALA A 602 -21.80 -8.57 8.61
C ALA A 602 -20.93 -9.79 8.31
N SER A 603 -19.65 -9.57 8.02
CA SER A 603 -18.65 -10.63 7.86
C SER A 603 -18.52 -11.53 9.10
N LYS A 604 -18.79 -10.99 10.30
CA LYS A 604 -18.97 -11.72 11.56
C LYS A 604 -19.80 -10.87 12.53
N THR A 605 -20.41 -11.51 13.52
CA THR A 605 -21.30 -10.83 14.49
C THR A 605 -20.86 -10.97 15.95
N ARG A 606 -19.84 -11.80 16.23
CA ARG A 606 -19.32 -12.08 17.57
C ARG A 606 -17.81 -12.17 17.55
N ASP A 607 -17.23 -12.13 18.75
CA ASP A 607 -15.78 -12.25 18.97
C ASP A 607 -14.98 -11.20 18.18
N ILE A 608 -15.55 -10.01 17.99
CA ILE A 608 -14.92 -8.90 17.28
C ILE A 608 -14.05 -8.16 18.31
N LYS A 609 -12.74 -8.08 18.11
CA LYS A 609 -11.89 -7.35 19.07
C LYS A 609 -12.13 -5.84 18.95
N ALA A 610 -12.20 -5.16 20.09
CA ALA A 610 -12.37 -3.71 20.16
C ALA A 610 -11.06 -2.98 20.48
N ASP A 611 -9.98 -3.33 19.78
CA ASP A 611 -8.61 -2.84 20.01
C ASP A 611 -7.97 -2.22 18.77
N GLY A 612 -8.75 -1.95 17.72
CA GLY A 612 -8.28 -1.38 16.47
C GLY A 612 -7.58 -2.36 15.52
N THR A 613 -7.38 -3.63 15.92
CA THR A 613 -6.83 -4.66 15.04
C THR A 613 -7.90 -5.42 14.26
N ASP A 614 -9.16 -5.29 14.67
CA ASP A 614 -10.28 -6.05 14.17
C ASP A 614 -11.47 -5.13 13.80
N ASP A 615 -12.27 -5.58 12.83
CA ASP A 615 -13.44 -4.90 12.31
C ASP A 615 -14.38 -5.90 11.62
N VAL A 616 -15.52 -5.40 11.14
CA VAL A 616 -16.47 -6.18 10.34
C VAL A 616 -16.86 -5.43 9.08
N GLN A 617 -17.03 -6.15 7.97
CA GLN A 617 -17.62 -5.58 6.76
C GLN A 617 -19.14 -5.66 6.89
N LEU A 618 -19.83 -4.52 6.97
CA LEU A 618 -21.29 -4.46 6.88
C LEU A 618 -21.71 -4.37 5.42
N ILE A 619 -22.71 -5.14 5.03
CA ILE A 619 -23.28 -5.12 3.67
C ILE A 619 -24.80 -4.96 3.79
N VAL A 620 -25.34 -3.94 3.12
CA VAL A 620 -26.78 -3.83 2.89
C VAL A 620 -27.11 -4.22 1.46
N THR A 621 -28.15 -5.05 1.30
CA THR A 621 -28.67 -5.51 0.02
C THR A 621 -30.15 -5.17 -0.12
N VAL A 622 -30.55 -4.71 -1.30
CA VAL A 622 -31.93 -4.39 -1.67
C VAL A 622 -32.60 -5.64 -2.24
N LEU A 623 -33.79 -5.97 -1.73
CA LEU A 623 -34.52 -7.18 -2.10
C LEU A 623 -35.95 -6.89 -2.55
N ASP A 624 -36.49 -7.79 -3.38
CA ASP A 624 -37.94 -7.87 -3.68
C ASP A 624 -38.73 -8.48 -2.50
N ARG A 625 -40.04 -8.69 -2.68
CA ARG A 625 -40.92 -9.24 -1.64
C ARG A 625 -40.54 -10.69 -1.31
N GLU A 626 -40.16 -11.44 -2.33
CA GLU A 626 -39.79 -12.86 -2.32
C GLU A 626 -38.40 -13.08 -1.68
N GLY A 627 -37.56 -12.05 -1.62
CA GLY A 627 -36.21 -12.09 -1.06
C GLY A 627 -35.08 -12.21 -2.07
N HIS A 628 -35.33 -12.04 -3.37
CA HIS A 628 -34.29 -11.99 -4.39
C HIS A 628 -33.59 -10.63 -4.40
N GLU A 629 -32.31 -10.62 -4.74
CA GLU A 629 -31.51 -9.40 -4.86
C GLU A 629 -31.92 -8.61 -6.11
N LEU A 630 -32.07 -7.30 -5.94
CA LEU A 630 -32.40 -6.36 -7.01
C LEU A 630 -31.23 -5.43 -7.27
N SER A 631 -31.13 -4.85 -8.47
CA SER A 631 -30.10 -3.87 -8.80
C SER A 631 -30.51 -2.42 -8.50
N ASN A 632 -31.72 -2.20 -7.99
CA ASN A 632 -32.19 -0.87 -7.61
C ASN A 632 -31.32 -0.26 -6.50
N SER A 633 -30.91 1.00 -6.65
CA SER A 633 -30.02 1.70 -5.71
C SER A 633 -30.71 2.87 -4.98
N PRO A 634 -31.72 2.61 -4.13
CA PRO A 634 -32.37 3.64 -3.32
C PRO A 634 -31.39 4.18 -2.29
N GLN A 635 -31.64 5.39 -1.78
CA GLN A 635 -30.86 5.90 -0.65
C GLN A 635 -31.03 5.00 0.58
N VAL A 636 -29.91 4.68 1.24
CA VAL A 636 -29.88 3.87 2.47
C VAL A 636 -29.04 4.58 3.51
N ARG A 637 -29.55 4.68 4.75
CA ARG A 637 -28.78 5.15 5.90
C ARG A 637 -28.54 4.01 6.86
N MET A 638 -27.28 3.76 7.20
CA MET A 638 -26.91 2.93 8.35
C MET A 638 -26.63 3.82 9.57
N ARG A 639 -27.10 3.42 10.76
CA ARG A 639 -26.85 4.14 12.02
C ARG A 639 -26.66 3.21 13.20
N VAL A 640 -25.87 3.65 14.17
CA VAL A 640 -25.72 2.97 15.46
C VAL A 640 -26.86 3.38 16.38
N VAL A 641 -27.79 2.45 16.62
CA VAL A 641 -28.93 2.63 17.52
C VAL A 641 -28.46 2.63 18.97
N SER A 642 -27.58 1.71 19.34
CA SER A 642 -26.99 1.60 20.66
C SER A 642 -25.62 0.93 20.60
N GLY A 643 -24.78 1.15 21.60
CA GLY A 643 -23.48 0.50 21.73
C GLY A 643 -22.29 1.32 21.20
N PRO A 644 -21.07 0.74 21.34
CA PRO A 644 -19.81 1.45 21.12
C PRO A 644 -19.32 1.52 19.68
N GLY A 645 -19.85 0.70 18.77
CA GLY A 645 -19.30 0.62 17.42
C GLY A 645 -19.45 1.92 16.62
N GLU A 646 -18.63 2.06 15.59
CA GLU A 646 -18.54 3.26 14.78
C GLU A 646 -18.26 3.00 13.29
N PHE A 647 -18.83 3.89 12.48
CA PHE A 647 -18.52 4.09 11.07
C PHE A 647 -17.33 5.06 10.94
N PRO A 648 -16.70 5.11 9.75
CA PRO A 648 -15.71 6.16 9.46
C PRO A 648 -16.30 7.56 9.63
N THR A 649 -17.61 7.71 9.36
CA THR A 649 -18.36 8.97 9.54
C THR A 649 -18.95 9.17 10.95
N GLY A 650 -18.53 8.37 11.93
CA GLY A 650 -19.02 8.43 13.31
C GLY A 650 -20.18 7.46 13.56
N ARG A 651 -21.34 7.96 14.01
CA ARG A 651 -22.48 7.12 14.41
C ARG A 651 -23.45 6.75 13.28
N SER A 652 -23.27 7.30 12.08
CA SER A 652 -24.10 6.95 10.92
C SER A 652 -23.38 7.22 9.61
N ILE A 653 -23.75 6.49 8.57
CA ILE A 653 -23.30 6.69 7.19
C ILE A 653 -24.52 6.64 6.26
N ALA A 654 -24.52 7.46 5.22
CA ALA A 654 -25.61 7.52 4.24
C ALA A 654 -25.06 7.20 2.85
N PHE A 655 -25.68 6.24 2.19
CA PHE A 655 -25.39 5.82 0.84
C PHE A 655 -26.43 6.38 -0.12
N ALA A 656 -25.99 6.92 -1.25
CA ALA A 656 -26.84 7.42 -2.31
C ALA A 656 -26.21 7.13 -3.68
N PRO A 657 -27.02 6.94 -4.75
CA PRO A 657 -26.49 6.61 -6.07
C PRO A 657 -25.55 7.70 -6.63
N ASP A 658 -25.89 8.97 -6.40
CA ASP A 658 -25.15 10.14 -6.93
C ASP A 658 -24.21 10.78 -5.88
N SER A 659 -23.55 9.97 -5.04
CA SER A 659 -22.64 10.42 -3.97
C SER A 659 -21.23 9.85 -4.15
N ASP A 660 -20.26 10.27 -3.34
CA ASP A 660 -18.99 9.53 -3.18
C ASP A 660 -19.19 8.29 -2.31
N ILE A 661 -20.19 8.31 -1.42
CA ILE A 661 -20.58 7.18 -0.57
C ILE A 661 -21.76 6.47 -1.25
N ARG A 662 -21.45 5.52 -2.13
CA ARG A 662 -22.43 4.99 -3.09
C ARG A 662 -23.12 3.72 -2.64
N ILE A 663 -24.38 3.62 -3.05
CA ILE A 663 -25.08 2.35 -3.25
C ILE A 663 -25.21 2.13 -4.75
N MET A 664 -24.75 0.99 -5.24
CA MET A 664 -24.75 0.62 -6.65
C MET A 664 -25.25 -0.81 -6.78
N ASP A 665 -25.92 -1.15 -7.88
CA ASP A 665 -26.42 -2.51 -8.17
C ASP A 665 -27.07 -3.19 -6.94
N GLY A 666 -27.85 -2.40 -6.20
CA GLY A 666 -28.59 -2.81 -5.00
C GLY A 666 -27.77 -3.16 -3.77
N LYS A 667 -26.48 -2.84 -3.74
CA LYS A 667 -25.58 -3.08 -2.61
C LYS A 667 -24.74 -1.88 -2.21
N ALA A 668 -24.55 -1.76 -0.91
CA ALA A 668 -23.56 -0.87 -0.31
C ALA A 668 -22.86 -1.61 0.83
N ALA A 669 -21.60 -1.27 1.07
CA ALA A 669 -20.82 -1.89 2.13
C ALA A 669 -19.90 -0.90 2.82
N ILE A 670 -19.53 -1.17 4.07
CA ILE A 670 -18.56 -0.36 4.82
C ILE A 670 -17.95 -1.16 5.96
N ALA A 671 -16.66 -0.97 6.21
CA ALA A 671 -16.00 -1.49 7.40
C ALA A 671 -16.47 -0.75 8.66
N PHE A 672 -16.68 -1.51 9.75
CA PHE A 672 -17.24 -1.04 11.02
C PHE A 672 -16.45 -1.64 12.19
N ARG A 673 -16.04 -0.80 13.14
CA ARG A 673 -15.15 -1.21 14.25
C ARG A 673 -15.59 -0.64 15.60
N SER A 674 -14.87 -0.97 16.66
CA SER A 674 -15.07 -0.41 18.00
C SER A 674 -13.75 -0.31 18.77
N TYR A 675 -13.71 0.58 19.76
CA TYR A 675 -12.63 0.70 20.75
C TYR A 675 -13.11 0.45 22.19
N TYR A 676 -14.33 -0.06 22.36
CA TYR A 676 -14.87 -0.58 23.62
C TYR A 676 -15.60 -1.90 23.39
N ALA A 677 -15.56 -2.78 24.39
CA ALA A 677 -16.33 -4.01 24.36
C ALA A 677 -17.81 -3.73 24.63
N GLY A 678 -18.68 -4.61 24.14
CA GLY A 678 -20.12 -4.54 24.35
C GLY A 678 -20.91 -4.78 23.07
N LYS A 679 -22.24 -4.80 23.24
CA LYS A 679 -23.17 -5.01 22.14
C LYS A 679 -23.44 -3.72 21.39
N THR A 680 -23.39 -3.79 20.08
CA THR A 680 -23.77 -2.70 19.17
C THR A 680 -24.95 -3.13 18.31
N ILE A 681 -25.99 -2.29 18.25
CA ILE A 681 -27.13 -2.47 17.36
C ILE A 681 -27.00 -1.47 16.21
N VAL A 682 -26.93 -1.98 14.98
CA VAL A 682 -26.88 -1.19 13.76
C VAL A 682 -28.22 -1.33 13.03
N GLU A 683 -28.76 -0.21 12.56
CA GLU A 683 -29.95 -0.17 11.72
C GLU A 683 -29.59 0.34 10.33
N ALA A 684 -29.97 -0.41 9.28
CA ALA A 684 -30.05 0.10 7.92
C ALA A 684 -31.50 0.47 7.60
N SER A 685 -31.73 1.67 7.07
CA SER A 685 -33.07 2.17 6.74
C SER A 685 -33.08 2.89 5.41
N SER A 686 -34.21 2.81 4.69
CA SER A 686 -34.46 3.59 3.48
C SER A 686 -35.86 4.21 3.56
N PRO A 687 -36.07 5.45 3.08
CA PRO A 687 -37.37 6.12 3.16
C PRO A 687 -38.55 5.29 2.61
N SER A 688 -38.32 4.42 1.63
CA SER A 688 -39.36 3.64 0.95
C SER A 688 -39.41 2.14 1.30
N LEU A 689 -38.43 1.59 2.02
CA LEU A 689 -38.26 0.12 2.17
C LEU A 689 -38.29 -0.40 3.63
N GLY A 690 -38.50 0.48 4.61
CA GLY A 690 -38.42 0.12 6.02
C GLY A 690 -36.98 -0.03 6.53
N SER A 691 -36.79 -0.72 7.65
CA SER A 691 -35.47 -0.91 8.28
C SER A 691 -35.11 -2.37 8.56
N ALA A 692 -33.81 -2.64 8.61
CA ALA A 692 -33.20 -3.90 9.00
C ALA A 692 -32.22 -3.66 10.16
N LEU A 693 -32.22 -4.54 11.16
CA LEU A 693 -31.38 -4.44 12.35
C LEU A 693 -30.35 -5.56 12.39
N LEU A 694 -29.16 -5.26 12.92
CA LEU A 694 -28.09 -6.22 13.16
C LEU A 694 -27.46 -5.98 14.54
N GLU A 695 -27.24 -7.05 15.29
CA GLU A 695 -26.50 -7.03 16.56
C GLU A 695 -25.05 -7.52 16.34
N LEU A 696 -24.09 -6.78 16.87
CA LEU A 696 -22.66 -7.10 16.87
C LEU A 696 -22.14 -7.15 18.31
N GLU A 697 -21.29 -8.12 18.63
CA GLU A 697 -20.66 -8.28 19.94
C GLU A 697 -19.15 -8.02 19.87
N PHE A 698 -18.71 -6.95 20.52
CA PHE A 698 -17.31 -6.55 20.63
C PHE A 698 -16.70 -7.00 21.97
N THR A 699 -15.45 -7.45 21.95
CA THR A 699 -14.74 -8.05 23.09
C THR A 699 -13.29 -7.52 23.22
N GLY A 700 -12.55 -7.97 24.24
CA GLY A 700 -11.12 -7.68 24.37
C GLY A 700 -10.75 -6.26 24.83
N ALA A 701 -11.73 -5.44 25.21
CA ALA A 701 -11.54 -4.07 25.69
C ALA A 701 -12.41 -3.80 26.93
N PRO A 702 -12.19 -2.69 27.66
CA PRO A 702 -13.13 -2.20 28.67
C PRO A 702 -14.55 -2.09 28.11
N ALA A 703 -15.53 -2.51 28.92
CA ALA A 703 -16.93 -2.45 28.55
C ALA A 703 -17.40 -0.99 28.36
N TYR A 704 -18.15 -0.76 27.29
CA TYR A 704 -18.79 0.52 27.02
C TYR A 704 -19.82 0.85 28.10
N GLN A 705 -19.65 2.00 28.74
CA GLN A 705 -20.57 2.54 29.73
C GLN A 705 -21.21 3.82 29.17
N PRO A 706 -22.50 3.80 28.80
CA PRO A 706 -23.20 4.98 28.30
C PRO A 706 -23.06 6.17 29.27
N GLY A 707 -22.66 7.33 28.74
CA GLY A 707 -22.43 8.56 29.51
C GLY A 707 -21.11 8.62 30.30
N LYS A 708 -20.27 7.57 30.24
CA LYS A 708 -18.93 7.55 30.87
C LYS A 708 -17.82 7.24 29.88
N SER A 709 -17.98 6.16 29.10
CA SER A 709 -17.09 5.86 27.99
C SER A 709 -17.25 6.94 26.93
N TRP A 710 -16.14 7.30 26.27
CA TRP A 710 -16.21 8.22 25.14
C TRP A 710 -17.15 7.67 24.07
N GLN A 711 -18.09 8.50 23.63
CA GLN A 711 -18.97 8.18 22.52
C GLN A 711 -18.41 8.86 21.27
N THR A 712 -18.20 8.08 20.22
CA THR A 712 -17.70 8.63 18.95
C THR A 712 -18.56 9.78 18.46
N GLU A 713 -17.90 10.85 18.04
CA GLU A 713 -18.55 12.04 17.50
C GLU A 713 -18.94 11.84 16.03
N SER A 714 -19.77 12.74 15.51
CA SER A 714 -20.11 12.74 14.09
C SER A 714 -18.93 13.26 13.28
N ARG A 715 -18.51 12.50 12.27
CA ARG A 715 -17.46 12.88 11.31
C ARG A 715 -18.06 12.96 9.89
N PRO A 716 -18.86 13.99 9.57
CA PRO A 716 -19.46 14.07 8.25
C PRO A 716 -18.38 14.12 7.16
N TYR A 717 -18.56 13.33 6.10
CA TYR A 717 -17.66 13.41 4.95
C TYR A 717 -17.83 14.74 4.24
N VAL A 718 -16.72 15.45 4.09
CA VAL A 718 -16.58 16.62 3.23
C VAL A 718 -15.37 16.35 2.37
N ARG A 719 -15.56 16.37 1.05
CA ARG A 719 -14.45 16.21 0.11
C ARG A 719 -13.41 17.26 0.43
N TYR A 720 -12.18 16.81 0.67
CA TYR A 720 -11.09 17.73 0.93
C TYR A 720 -10.78 18.46 -0.38
N HIS A 721 -10.76 19.79 -0.30
CA HIS A 721 -10.26 20.66 -1.35
C HIS A 721 -9.11 21.46 -0.76
N LYS A 722 -7.94 21.40 -1.39
CA LYS A 722 -6.84 22.31 -1.09
C LYS A 722 -7.39 23.71 -1.37
N GLY A 723 -7.44 24.56 -0.34
CA GLY A 723 -7.95 25.92 -0.51
C GLY A 723 -7.26 26.59 -1.70
N MET A 724 -8.00 27.31 -2.54
CA MET A 724 -7.49 27.99 -3.73
C MET A 724 -6.42 29.03 -3.35
N GLU A 725 -5.18 28.59 -3.12
CA GLU A 725 -4.03 29.43 -3.39
C GLU A 725 -4.04 29.66 -4.89
N ARG A 726 -4.00 30.94 -5.31
CA ARG A 726 -3.98 31.34 -6.73
C ARG A 726 -3.01 30.43 -7.48
N GLU A 727 -3.54 29.54 -8.31
CA GLU A 727 -2.72 28.57 -9.02
C GLU A 727 -1.68 29.31 -9.85
N ALA A 728 -0.42 28.90 -9.67
CA ALA A 728 0.65 29.41 -10.50
C ALA A 728 0.35 29.02 -11.95
N GLN A 729 0.51 29.97 -12.89
CA GLN A 729 0.43 29.64 -14.30
C GLN A 729 1.46 28.56 -14.63
N GLN A 730 1.01 27.49 -15.26
CA GLN A 730 1.85 26.41 -15.75
C GLN A 730 2.19 26.67 -17.22
N ARG A 731 3.37 26.20 -17.65
CA ARG A 731 3.91 26.35 -19.00
C ARG A 731 4.06 24.95 -19.60
N TYR A 732 3.52 24.76 -20.79
CA TYR A 732 3.56 23.55 -21.61
C TYR A 732 4.16 23.90 -22.97
N GLY A 733 4.79 22.94 -23.66
CA GLY A 733 5.60 23.25 -24.84
C GLY A 733 6.71 22.23 -24.98
N LYS A 734 7.85 22.53 -24.35
CA LYS A 734 8.98 21.61 -24.25
C LYS A 734 8.55 20.25 -23.66
N ASP A 735 9.05 19.17 -24.25
CA ASP A 735 8.81 17.76 -23.94
C ASP A 735 7.35 17.31 -24.05
N SER A 736 6.45 18.18 -24.53
CA SER A 736 5.03 17.86 -24.70
C SER A 736 4.80 17.02 -25.97
N PRO A 737 3.93 16.00 -25.95
CA PRO A 737 3.65 15.20 -27.14
C PRO A 737 3.11 16.06 -28.29
N THR A 738 3.64 15.83 -29.50
CA THR A 738 3.20 16.51 -30.71
C THR A 738 2.69 15.53 -31.76
N PHE A 739 1.66 15.96 -32.49
CA PHE A 739 1.01 15.17 -33.53
C PHE A 739 0.95 15.99 -34.82
N ALA A 740 1.58 15.50 -35.88
CA ALA A 740 1.56 16.16 -37.18
C ALA A 740 0.82 15.34 -38.22
N SER A 741 0.18 16.05 -39.14
CA SER A 741 -0.36 15.53 -40.41
C SER A 741 0.65 14.72 -41.22
N SER A 742 1.88 15.23 -41.34
CA SER A 742 3.03 14.57 -41.96
C SER A 742 4.34 15.19 -41.45
N SER A 743 5.49 14.64 -41.81
CA SER A 743 6.80 15.23 -41.52
C SER A 743 7.77 14.97 -42.67
N ALA A 744 8.52 16.00 -43.07
CA ALA A 744 9.66 15.83 -43.97
C ALA A 744 10.82 15.12 -43.25
N GLN A 745 11.67 14.45 -44.03
CA GLN A 745 12.86 13.79 -43.49
C GLN A 745 13.74 14.80 -42.74
N GLY A 746 14.07 14.49 -41.48
CA GLY A 746 14.88 15.37 -40.63
C GLY A 746 14.14 16.57 -40.03
N HIS A 747 12.80 16.60 -40.09
CA HIS A 747 11.96 17.67 -39.54
C HIS A 747 10.72 17.11 -38.82
N SER A 748 10.96 16.23 -37.84
CA SER A 748 9.90 15.53 -37.11
C SER A 748 9.02 16.48 -36.28
N ALA A 749 7.78 16.06 -35.98
CA ALA A 749 6.85 16.83 -35.15
C ALA A 749 7.42 17.18 -33.77
N GLY A 750 8.29 16.33 -33.20
CA GLY A 750 8.90 16.52 -31.88
C GLY A 750 9.80 17.77 -31.81
N TYR A 751 10.33 18.22 -32.95
CA TYR A 751 11.17 19.43 -33.02
C TYR A 751 10.40 20.75 -32.86
N ALA A 752 9.10 20.69 -32.58
CA ALA A 752 8.31 21.86 -32.20
C ALA A 752 8.12 21.97 -30.68
N ALA A 753 8.79 21.08 -29.94
CA ALA A 753 8.63 20.87 -28.51
C ALA A 753 9.93 20.31 -27.88
N ASP A 754 11.09 20.44 -28.53
CA ASP A 754 12.36 19.90 -28.00
C ASP A 754 13.16 20.95 -27.19
N GLY A 755 12.72 22.21 -27.24
CA GLY A 755 13.38 23.33 -26.58
C GLY A 755 14.59 23.88 -27.35
N ASP A 756 14.81 23.45 -28.60
CA ASP A 756 15.86 23.95 -29.49
C ASP A 756 15.29 24.74 -30.67
N THR A 757 15.35 26.07 -30.58
CA THR A 757 14.88 26.95 -31.65
C THR A 757 15.62 26.83 -32.99
N ALA A 758 16.73 26.07 -33.05
CA ALA A 758 17.45 25.77 -34.27
C ALA A 758 16.90 24.56 -35.04
N THR A 759 16.11 23.70 -34.40
CA THR A 759 15.37 22.60 -35.04
C THR A 759 13.94 23.08 -35.36
N TRP A 760 13.23 22.37 -36.24
CA TRP A 760 11.84 22.66 -36.54
C TRP A 760 11.12 21.47 -37.16
N TRP A 761 9.81 21.39 -36.89
CA TRP A 761 8.89 20.56 -37.67
C TRP A 761 8.64 21.19 -39.04
N GLN A 762 8.53 20.33 -40.06
CA GLN A 762 8.16 20.69 -41.43
C GLN A 762 7.33 19.55 -42.03
N PRO A 763 6.22 19.82 -42.74
CA PRO A 763 5.42 18.77 -43.37
C PRO A 763 6.13 18.17 -44.60
N ALA A 764 5.67 16.99 -45.02
CA ALA A 764 6.06 16.40 -46.30
C ALA A 764 5.61 17.31 -47.47
N ALA A 765 6.34 17.29 -48.58
CA ALA A 765 6.12 18.21 -49.70
C ALA A 765 4.76 18.02 -50.38
N GLU A 766 4.21 16.81 -50.31
CA GLU A 766 2.93 16.38 -50.86
C GLU A 766 1.73 16.69 -49.96
N ASP A 767 1.94 17.14 -48.72
CA ASP A 767 0.87 17.37 -47.76
C ASP A 767 -0.02 18.56 -48.17
N GLN A 768 -1.29 18.28 -48.46
CA GLN A 768 -2.24 19.29 -48.92
C GLN A 768 -2.87 20.09 -47.78
N ARG A 769 -2.79 19.61 -46.54
CA ARG A 769 -3.38 20.27 -45.35
C ARG A 769 -2.47 20.11 -44.13
N PRO A 770 -1.28 20.73 -44.15
CA PRO A 770 -0.33 20.57 -43.07
C PRO A 770 -0.90 21.11 -41.75
N SER A 771 -0.83 20.30 -40.72
CA SER A 771 -1.11 20.69 -39.34
C SER A 771 -0.14 20.05 -38.36
N LEU A 772 0.12 20.76 -37.27
CA LEU A 772 0.85 20.28 -36.10
C LEU A 772 0.05 20.64 -34.85
N ALA A 773 -0.21 19.65 -34.00
CA ALA A 773 -0.87 19.83 -32.72
C ALA A 773 0.10 19.49 -31.57
N LEU A 774 0.06 20.31 -30.52
CA LEU A 774 0.70 20.06 -29.24
C LEU A 774 -0.37 19.57 -28.25
N ASP A 775 -0.09 18.47 -27.56
CA ASP A 775 -0.89 17.97 -26.44
C ASP A 775 -0.27 18.44 -25.12
N MET A 776 -1.02 19.19 -24.33
CA MET A 776 -0.61 19.62 -22.98
C MET A 776 -0.76 18.47 -21.96
N GLU A 777 -1.24 17.29 -22.40
CA GLU A 777 -1.56 16.07 -21.67
C GLU A 777 -2.66 16.22 -20.59
N ARG A 778 -3.01 17.46 -20.28
CA ARG A 778 -4.02 17.87 -19.30
C ARG A 778 -4.90 18.95 -19.90
N THR A 779 -6.12 19.04 -19.41
CA THR A 779 -7.00 20.15 -19.76
C THR A 779 -6.61 21.37 -18.93
N LEU A 780 -6.31 22.49 -19.59
CA LEU A 780 -5.96 23.76 -18.99
C LEU A 780 -7.02 24.82 -19.30
N ASP A 781 -7.17 25.79 -18.40
CA ASP A 781 -7.74 27.09 -18.72
C ASP A 781 -6.61 27.95 -19.33
N VAL A 782 -6.45 27.85 -20.65
CA VAL A 782 -5.34 28.45 -21.42
C VAL A 782 -5.47 29.97 -21.45
N THR A 783 -4.39 30.66 -21.10
CA THR A 783 -4.32 32.13 -21.06
C THR A 783 -3.37 32.72 -22.08
N ARG A 784 -2.37 31.96 -22.54
CA ARG A 784 -1.41 32.40 -23.57
C ARG A 784 -0.99 31.24 -24.46
N ILE A 785 -0.83 31.51 -25.74
CA ILE A 785 -0.22 30.62 -26.74
C ILE A 785 0.90 31.38 -27.42
N GLN A 786 2.05 30.75 -27.58
CA GLN A 786 3.22 31.27 -28.30
C GLN A 786 3.67 30.25 -29.34
N ALA A 787 4.23 30.74 -30.43
CA ALA A 787 4.90 29.92 -31.41
C ALA A 787 6.16 30.62 -31.94
N MET A 788 7.21 29.84 -32.18
CA MET A 788 8.43 30.28 -32.85
C MET A 788 8.57 29.57 -34.19
N PHE A 789 9.15 30.29 -35.14
CA PHE A 789 9.26 29.85 -36.53
C PHE A 789 10.70 30.04 -37.02
N PRO A 790 11.28 29.07 -37.74
CA PRO A 790 12.68 29.13 -38.15
C PRO A 790 12.95 30.21 -39.20
N ARG A 791 11.90 30.75 -39.83
CA ARG A 791 11.97 31.76 -40.89
C ARG A 791 10.77 32.70 -40.80
N ARG A 792 11.01 33.97 -41.11
CA ARG A 792 10.02 35.06 -41.06
C ARG A 792 8.86 34.95 -42.08
N ALA A 793 8.76 33.87 -42.85
CA ALA A 793 7.88 33.76 -44.04
C ALA A 793 6.81 32.66 -43.90
N ILE A 794 6.01 32.70 -42.83
CA ILE A 794 4.98 31.69 -42.55
C ILE A 794 3.75 31.92 -43.43
N GLY A 795 3.10 30.81 -43.83
CA GLY A 795 1.68 30.64 -44.24
C GLY A 795 0.68 31.59 -43.56
N PRO A 796 -0.52 31.90 -44.14
CA PRO A 796 -1.65 32.09 -43.24
C PRO A 796 -1.75 30.80 -42.42
N CYS A 797 -1.79 30.93 -41.10
CA CYS A 797 -1.89 29.80 -40.20
C CYS A 797 -3.07 30.00 -39.27
N VAL A 798 -3.92 28.99 -39.14
CA VAL A 798 -5.04 28.99 -38.21
C VAL A 798 -4.59 28.32 -36.92
N VAL A 799 -4.81 29.00 -35.79
CA VAL A 799 -4.54 28.45 -34.46
C VAL A 799 -5.86 28.05 -33.83
N GLU A 800 -5.95 26.78 -33.45
CA GLU A 800 -7.15 26.16 -32.92
C GLU A 800 -6.84 25.44 -31.60
N VAL A 801 -7.85 25.30 -30.76
CA VAL A 801 -7.75 24.55 -29.51
C VAL A 801 -8.85 23.49 -29.40
N SER A 802 -8.59 22.43 -28.64
CA SER A 802 -9.53 21.32 -28.43
C SER A 802 -9.31 20.67 -27.06
N THR A 803 -10.35 20.07 -26.48
CA THR A 803 -10.25 19.21 -25.28
C THR A 803 -10.17 17.72 -25.61
N ASP A 804 -10.56 17.31 -26.82
CA ASP A 804 -10.83 15.91 -27.19
C ASP A 804 -10.26 15.47 -28.55
N GLN A 805 -9.59 16.38 -29.28
CA GLN A 805 -9.15 16.25 -30.69
C GLN A 805 -10.26 16.05 -31.73
N ALA A 806 -11.52 15.91 -31.32
CA ALA A 806 -12.66 15.75 -32.23
C ALA A 806 -13.27 17.11 -32.60
N GLN A 807 -13.40 18.00 -31.61
CA GLN A 807 -13.97 19.34 -31.79
C GLN A 807 -12.89 20.40 -31.63
N TRP A 808 -12.72 21.24 -32.64
CA TRP A 808 -11.69 22.29 -32.68
C TRP A 808 -12.34 23.67 -32.74
N SER A 809 -11.88 24.56 -31.87
CA SER A 809 -12.30 25.96 -31.82
C SER A 809 -11.15 26.86 -32.24
N LYS A 810 -11.38 27.67 -33.28
CA LYS A 810 -10.40 28.68 -33.73
C LYS A 810 -10.22 29.75 -32.65
N VAL A 811 -8.98 30.01 -32.26
CA VAL A 811 -8.61 31.06 -31.29
C VAL A 811 -7.83 32.21 -31.93
N ALA A 812 -7.13 31.96 -33.05
CA ALA A 812 -6.46 33.02 -33.81
C ALA A 812 -6.21 32.64 -35.27
N GLU A 813 -5.79 33.63 -36.05
CA GLU A 813 -5.24 33.48 -37.38
C GLU A 813 -3.98 34.33 -37.49
N ILE A 814 -2.89 33.73 -37.95
CA ILE A 814 -1.62 34.39 -38.21
C ILE A 814 -1.61 34.70 -39.70
N ASP A 815 -1.78 35.98 -40.06
CA ASP A 815 -1.90 36.45 -41.44
C ASP A 815 -0.69 37.28 -41.92
N HIS A 816 0.32 37.43 -41.07
CA HIS A 816 1.50 38.26 -41.32
C HIS A 816 2.83 37.50 -41.09
N PRO A 817 3.91 37.91 -41.78
CA PRO A 817 5.27 37.42 -41.55
C PRO A 817 5.72 37.57 -40.08
N ALA A 818 6.05 36.46 -39.41
CA ALA A 818 6.58 36.44 -38.05
C ALA A 818 7.67 35.37 -37.92
N ASP A 819 8.65 35.60 -37.05
CA ASP A 819 9.61 34.62 -36.52
C ASP A 819 9.23 34.20 -35.09
N GLN A 820 8.51 35.07 -34.38
CA GLN A 820 7.84 34.77 -33.11
C GLN A 820 6.41 35.31 -33.14
N TRP A 821 5.47 34.53 -32.62
CA TRP A 821 4.07 34.90 -32.49
C TRP A 821 3.57 34.60 -31.08
N GLN A 822 2.69 35.45 -30.57
CA GLN A 822 2.07 35.31 -29.25
C GLN A 822 0.61 35.75 -29.32
N LEU A 823 -0.24 35.02 -28.64
CA LEU A 823 -1.62 35.35 -28.34
C LEU A 823 -1.83 35.29 -26.83
N ASP A 824 -2.15 36.43 -26.23
CA ASP A 824 -2.73 36.50 -24.89
C ASP A 824 -4.26 36.48 -25.02
N LEU A 825 -4.92 35.52 -24.37
CA LEU A 825 -6.37 35.36 -24.40
C LEU A 825 -7.01 36.27 -23.34
N GLU A 826 -7.96 37.11 -23.76
CA GLU A 826 -8.69 38.02 -22.86
C GLU A 826 -9.47 37.27 -21.77
N ARG A 827 -9.87 36.02 -22.05
CA ARG A 827 -10.48 35.09 -21.11
C ARG A 827 -9.83 33.72 -21.27
N PRO A 828 -9.58 32.98 -20.18
CA PRO A 828 -9.05 31.63 -20.30
C PRO A 828 -9.94 30.74 -21.17
N VAL A 829 -9.33 29.97 -22.07
CA VAL A 829 -10.04 29.01 -22.93
C VAL A 829 -9.68 27.60 -22.50
N ARG A 830 -10.69 26.79 -22.19
CA ARG A 830 -10.50 25.41 -21.76
C ARG A 830 -10.02 24.53 -22.92
N ALA A 831 -8.83 23.97 -22.82
CA ALA A 831 -8.23 23.16 -23.89
C ALA A 831 -7.18 22.19 -23.35
N ARG A 832 -7.00 21.06 -24.03
CA ARG A 832 -5.90 20.10 -23.87
C ARG A 832 -4.91 20.16 -25.05
N PHE A 833 -5.41 20.50 -26.23
CA PHE A 833 -4.63 20.53 -27.47
C PHE A 833 -4.60 21.93 -28.06
N VAL A 834 -3.47 22.31 -28.65
CA VAL A 834 -3.32 23.50 -29.51
C VAL A 834 -2.81 23.05 -30.87
N ARG A 835 -3.51 23.42 -31.95
CA ARG A 835 -3.14 23.06 -33.33
C ARG A 835 -2.86 24.29 -34.17
N PHE A 836 -1.79 24.21 -34.95
CA PHE A 836 -1.43 25.13 -36.01
C PHE A 836 -1.71 24.46 -37.35
N SER A 837 -2.64 25.02 -38.13
CA SER A 837 -3.09 24.51 -39.43
C SER A 837 -2.65 25.47 -40.53
N PHE A 838 -1.95 24.96 -41.55
CA PHE A 838 -1.32 25.74 -42.61
C PHE A 838 -1.92 25.41 -43.99
N ALA A 839 -1.69 26.31 -44.96
CA ALA A 839 -1.91 26.01 -46.37
C ALA A 839 -0.87 25.02 -46.92
N ALA A 840 -1.21 24.36 -48.03
CA ALA A 840 -0.32 23.43 -48.73
C ALA A 840 1.06 24.07 -49.03
N PRO A 841 2.18 23.32 -48.88
CA PRO A 841 3.52 23.82 -49.18
C PRO A 841 3.64 24.25 -50.65
N THR A 842 4.31 25.38 -50.89
CA THR A 842 4.68 25.84 -52.24
C THR A 842 6.18 26.10 -52.32
N ALA A 843 6.71 26.22 -53.55
CA ALA A 843 8.15 26.46 -53.78
C ALA A 843 8.69 27.73 -53.07
N SER A 844 7.83 28.70 -52.75
CA SER A 844 8.18 29.93 -52.05
C SER A 844 7.77 29.95 -50.57
N ARG A 845 7.01 28.95 -50.10
CA ARG A 845 6.42 28.94 -48.75
C ARG A 845 6.22 27.52 -48.25
N VAL A 846 7.11 27.08 -47.37
CA VAL A 846 7.01 25.78 -46.71
C VAL A 846 6.65 26.03 -45.24
N PRO A 847 5.53 25.49 -44.73
CA PRO A 847 5.20 25.57 -43.31
C PRO A 847 6.31 25.00 -42.47
N ALA A 848 6.63 25.66 -41.36
CA ALA A 848 7.60 25.15 -40.41
C ALA A 848 7.26 25.71 -39.03
N LEU A 849 7.56 24.97 -37.97
CA LEU A 849 7.32 25.43 -36.61
C LEU A 849 8.45 24.92 -35.71
N ALA A 850 9.14 25.85 -35.05
CA ALA A 850 10.31 25.58 -34.21
C ALA A 850 9.94 25.34 -32.75
N GLU A 851 9.01 26.10 -32.17
CA GLU A 851 8.53 25.82 -30.81
C GLU A 851 7.08 26.25 -30.64
N ILE A 852 6.31 25.48 -29.86
CA ILE A 852 5.00 25.88 -29.34
C ILE A 852 5.12 26.00 -27.83
N GLU A 853 4.60 27.08 -27.27
CA GLU A 853 4.47 27.21 -25.82
C GLU A 853 3.04 27.65 -25.46
N VAL A 854 2.49 27.06 -24.41
CA VAL A 854 1.14 27.34 -23.91
C VAL A 854 1.20 27.59 -22.42
N LEU A 855 0.58 28.68 -21.94
CA LEU A 855 0.44 28.97 -20.52
C LEU A 855 -1.02 28.92 -20.09
N GLY A 856 -1.28 28.26 -18.97
CA GLY A 856 -2.61 28.14 -18.40
C GLY A 856 -2.59 27.59 -16.98
N THR A 857 -3.74 27.59 -16.32
CA THR A 857 -3.96 26.89 -15.04
C THR A 857 -4.63 25.55 -15.31
N ILE A 858 -4.46 24.55 -14.44
CA ILE A 858 -5.12 23.25 -14.66
C ILE A 858 -6.62 23.45 -14.51
N ALA A 859 -7.38 22.99 -15.50
CA ALA A 859 -8.83 23.07 -15.45
C ALA A 859 -9.36 21.88 -14.66
N TYR A 860 -9.97 22.14 -13.50
CA TYR A 860 -10.71 21.13 -12.73
C TYR A 860 -12.14 20.96 -13.26
#